data_AF-A0A210PQJ9-F1
#
_entry.id   AF-A0A210PQJ9-F1
#
_cell.length_a   1.000
_cell.length_b   1.000
_cell.length_c   1.000
_cell.angle_alpha   90.00
_cell.angle_beta   90.00
_cell.angle_gamma   90.00
#
_symmetry.space_group_name_H-M   'P 1'
#
loop_
_entity.id
_entity.type
_entity.pdbx_description
1 polymer ?
#
loop_
_entity_poly.entity_id
_entity_poly.type
_entity_poly.pdbx_seq_one_letter_code
_entity_poly.pdbx_strand_id
1 'polypeptide(L)'
;MEDVNDDFVVCSVCTKEYDNEKRVPRVLLCLHSCCSSCLDDLTVKREVECPKCNTRHESSNESSTDFPVDSASRNFIDFLRVQRKPTEIPCTDCPDQDLAEAFCKECFVFMCGVCSSAHKRTQLTRKHAITSVDDLQDYGLDEFHRRDTCDKPGHEDQVYTFYCDRRGCDRPVCTLCAVCDHNQTNGHLIRNLTDVYEDSKSVVESVVRELNTKESPVTESIDILQRLLDDLEEKESEIVEEIDTTFNTLAQVVNDRRSQLHRELENQCISKKRDLQQKLHHLKSYAGNVQTANEFVSRAVSYTNPTEFLHLKNTILKRLLELKNLSFTAPTKEDVTLRFYQNFIEESFIQLVKNIGVVTSREKNPTTNNLPPSPPEKEITKQEEPEKLSRQFNTYAPSDRSAFQRQISQPSFTEKPVFPKQISAPNPVVDKPVYQKQASVPSPGEKPTYQRQTSVPLDHGLKDARQSVRDDIIATRQSRQQQLPPTPTVNGISGEIHPRDKSPSGRVGQVKPNGDLQRKLRPAPANIFKSDSKSSPMGLGDFLKKTTRPPMSEPGTPERSFKPITPTNPTSPGNKFNNTPKGALPTPKSPRNPHPSGAYPYGDKGALLGFHHQGSRTNVEGKELLRSIQTTPSSAVIFGDVVCPYFVFDVETIHTEREVSIDGKQLRNRKSGSPSGIPNSSKQLQKYKGIVGTFGFKEPGKYYYEVDVSFTIHQPLEETWLVFELGIGRADDIDKHHTVERHEHSRSCYVARYPEDGKLAQEFWHNRDLLTYVPLSDNTAGLTVDVTYGLVVDTKRRKWTVSDTKREKKLHTFTGIDFSEPLIPVFGTYNPDLVSVEMNIKTGSEITSFPAFLKGF
;
A
#
# COMPACT_ATOMS: atom_id res chain seq x y z
N MET A 1 -48.50 -24.80 11.34
CA MET A 1 -47.81 -24.58 12.64
C MET A 1 -46.57 -25.44 12.61
N GLU A 2 -45.71 -25.12 11.64
CA GLU A 2 -44.54 -25.88 11.21
C GLU A 2 -43.31 -24.99 11.48
N ASP A 3 -42.11 -25.57 11.52
CA ASP A 3 -40.89 -24.93 12.04
C ASP A 3 -40.97 -24.53 13.53
N VAL A 4 -41.57 -25.40 14.36
CA VAL A 4 -41.16 -25.51 15.77
C VAL A 4 -39.89 -26.34 15.79
N ASN A 5 -38.77 -25.77 16.25
CA ASN A 5 -37.45 -26.42 16.19
C ASN A 5 -37.40 -27.71 17.03
N ASP A 6 -37.19 -28.85 16.37
CA ASP A 6 -37.12 -30.16 17.01
C ASP A 6 -35.88 -30.34 17.93
N ASP A 7 -34.86 -29.46 17.86
CA ASP A 7 -33.78 -29.34 18.87
C ASP A 7 -34.32 -29.26 20.31
N PHE A 8 -35.51 -28.69 20.50
CA PHE A 8 -36.10 -28.45 21.83
C PHE A 8 -36.73 -29.72 22.45
N VAL A 9 -36.89 -30.79 21.66
CA VAL A 9 -37.47 -32.06 22.13
C VAL A 9 -36.50 -33.25 22.10
N VAL A 10 -35.34 -33.12 21.44
CA VAL A 10 -34.32 -34.19 21.36
C VAL A 10 -32.99 -33.84 22.04
N CYS A 11 -32.33 -34.86 22.57
CA CYS A 11 -30.97 -34.75 23.06
C CYS A 11 -29.97 -34.58 21.91
N SER A 12 -29.19 -33.50 21.95
CA SER A 12 -28.16 -33.18 20.94
C SER A 12 -27.00 -34.19 20.83
N VAL A 13 -26.84 -35.11 21.79
CA VAL A 13 -25.77 -36.14 21.79
C VAL A 13 -26.26 -37.46 21.20
N CYS A 14 -27.37 -38.00 21.73
CA CYS A 14 -27.88 -39.30 21.30
C CYS A 14 -29.03 -39.22 20.27
N THR A 15 -29.36 -38.01 19.80
CA THR A 15 -30.41 -37.67 18.81
C THR A 15 -31.76 -38.34 19.08
N LYS A 16 -32.08 -38.50 20.37
CA LYS A 16 -33.29 -39.16 20.87
C LYS A 16 -34.13 -38.16 21.64
N GLU A 17 -35.45 -38.27 21.47
CA GLU A 17 -36.44 -37.55 22.27
C GLU A 17 -36.19 -37.74 23.78
N TYR A 18 -36.37 -36.68 24.56
CA TYR A 18 -36.24 -36.73 26.02
C TYR A 18 -37.40 -37.53 26.66
N ASP A 19 -37.15 -38.09 27.85
CA ASP A 19 -38.13 -38.84 28.64
C ASP A 19 -38.02 -38.52 30.14
N ASN A 20 -38.93 -39.07 30.94
CA ASN A 20 -39.04 -38.77 32.37
C ASN A 20 -38.20 -39.70 33.27
N GLU A 21 -37.42 -40.64 32.71
CA GLU A 21 -36.67 -41.64 33.48
C GLU A 21 -35.15 -41.59 33.26
N LYS A 22 -34.73 -41.69 31.99
CA LYS A 22 -33.35 -41.98 31.58
C LYS A 22 -32.77 -40.89 30.70
N ARG A 23 -33.63 -40.22 29.93
CA ARG A 23 -33.30 -39.08 29.07
C ARG A 23 -33.96 -37.81 29.60
N VAL A 24 -33.87 -37.55 30.90
CA VAL A 24 -34.37 -36.31 31.50
C VAL A 24 -33.53 -35.13 30.98
N PRO A 25 -34.13 -34.04 30.45
CA PRO A 25 -33.35 -32.92 29.93
C PRO A 25 -32.76 -32.12 31.10
N ARG A 26 -31.46 -31.83 31.02
CA ARG A 26 -30.63 -31.19 32.04
C ARG A 26 -29.87 -30.04 31.40
N VAL A 27 -29.92 -28.84 31.98
CA VAL A 27 -29.29 -27.64 31.40
C VAL A 27 -27.96 -27.31 32.06
N LEU A 28 -26.92 -27.11 31.24
CA LEU A 28 -25.58 -26.72 31.66
C LEU A 28 -25.48 -25.20 31.85
N LEU A 29 -24.42 -24.71 32.52
CA LEU A 29 -24.24 -23.27 32.76
C LEU A 29 -24.04 -22.43 31.48
N CYS A 30 -23.76 -23.07 30.34
CA CYS A 30 -23.76 -22.45 29.01
C CYS A 30 -25.16 -22.35 28.37
N LEU A 31 -26.22 -22.66 29.11
CA LEU A 31 -27.64 -22.68 28.69
C LEU A 31 -27.98 -23.72 27.61
N HIS A 32 -27.12 -24.72 27.39
CA HIS A 32 -27.42 -25.86 26.52
C HIS A 32 -27.96 -27.05 27.31
N SER A 33 -29.08 -27.61 26.84
CA SER A 33 -29.69 -28.83 27.38
C SER A 33 -29.13 -30.10 26.75
N CYS A 34 -28.90 -31.11 27.59
CA CYS A 34 -28.49 -32.47 27.23
C CYS A 34 -29.26 -33.47 28.12
N CYS A 35 -29.36 -34.76 27.76
CA CYS A 35 -30.12 -35.71 28.56
C CYS A 35 -29.25 -36.32 29.68
N SER A 36 -29.87 -36.68 30.81
CA SER A 36 -29.20 -37.25 31.98
C SER A 36 -28.20 -38.35 31.63
N SER A 37 -28.63 -39.42 30.94
CA SER A 37 -27.74 -40.52 30.53
C SER A 37 -26.53 -40.04 29.72
N CYS A 38 -26.68 -39.08 28.82
CA CYS A 38 -25.55 -38.57 28.03
C CYS A 38 -24.66 -37.61 28.83
N LEU A 39 -25.17 -36.90 29.84
CA LEU A 39 -24.33 -36.15 30.77
C LEU A 39 -23.59 -37.08 31.74
N ASP A 40 -24.21 -38.16 32.20
CA ASP A 40 -23.55 -39.20 33.00
C ASP A 40 -22.39 -39.83 32.20
N ASP A 41 -22.63 -40.23 30.93
CA ASP A 41 -21.61 -40.77 30.02
C ASP A 41 -20.46 -39.77 29.68
N LEU A 42 -20.75 -38.47 29.67
CA LEU A 42 -19.77 -37.41 29.35
C LEU A 42 -19.06 -36.82 30.58
N THR A 43 -19.50 -37.13 31.81
CA THR A 43 -18.92 -36.57 33.04
C THR A 43 -17.66 -37.35 33.43
N VAL A 44 -16.49 -36.73 33.29
CA VAL A 44 -15.20 -37.34 33.59
C VAL A 44 -14.57 -36.62 34.77
N LYS A 45 -14.41 -37.32 35.90
CA LYS A 45 -13.83 -36.78 37.16
C LYS A 45 -14.54 -35.51 37.66
N ARG A 46 -15.86 -35.42 37.44
CA ARG A 46 -16.72 -34.26 37.75
C ARG A 46 -16.50 -33.01 36.87
N GLU A 47 -15.75 -33.10 35.79
CA GLU A 47 -15.84 -32.14 34.68
C GLU A 47 -16.75 -32.69 33.58
N VAL A 48 -17.58 -31.85 32.97
CA VAL A 48 -18.27 -32.14 31.71
C VAL A 48 -18.04 -31.01 30.71
N GLU A 49 -17.71 -31.36 29.47
CA GLU A 49 -17.52 -30.42 28.37
C GLU A 49 -18.79 -30.40 27.50
N CYS A 50 -19.38 -29.21 27.29
CA CYS A 50 -20.64 -29.08 26.60
C CYS A 50 -20.50 -29.44 25.10
N PRO A 51 -21.23 -30.45 24.58
CA PRO A 51 -21.07 -30.90 23.20
C PRO A 51 -21.57 -29.92 22.13
N LYS A 52 -22.32 -28.86 22.51
CA LYS A 52 -22.75 -27.78 21.58
C LYS A 52 -21.76 -26.60 21.51
N CYS A 53 -20.92 -26.36 22.52
CA CYS A 53 -20.10 -25.14 22.60
C CYS A 53 -18.72 -25.29 23.28
N ASN A 54 -18.31 -26.52 23.60
CA ASN A 54 -17.04 -26.90 24.24
C ASN A 54 -16.71 -26.14 25.55
N THR A 55 -17.71 -25.51 26.17
CA THR A 55 -17.57 -24.88 27.49
C THR A 55 -17.51 -25.97 28.56
N ARG A 56 -16.57 -25.85 29.50
CA ARG A 56 -16.41 -26.79 30.61
C ARG A 56 -17.24 -26.37 31.82
N HIS A 57 -17.79 -27.37 32.51
CA HIS A 57 -18.61 -27.22 33.69
C HIS A 57 -18.16 -28.19 34.77
N GLU A 58 -18.02 -27.68 36.00
CA GLU A 58 -17.80 -28.50 37.19
C GLU A 58 -19.13 -29.04 37.70
N SER A 59 -19.16 -30.31 38.09
CA SER A 59 -20.23 -30.95 38.86
C SER A 59 -19.77 -31.17 40.30
N SER A 60 -20.69 -31.22 41.27
CA SER A 60 -20.32 -31.49 42.66
C SER A 60 -20.09 -33.00 42.91
N ASN A 61 -20.77 -33.84 42.13
CA ASN A 61 -20.63 -35.30 42.11
C ASN A 61 -20.42 -35.87 40.69
N GLU A 62 -20.48 -37.19 40.55
CA GLU A 62 -20.23 -37.93 39.30
C GLU A 62 -21.54 -38.29 38.57
N SER A 63 -22.60 -37.49 38.77
CA SER A 63 -23.92 -37.68 38.16
C SER A 63 -24.48 -36.36 37.59
N SER A 64 -25.28 -36.49 36.55
CA SER A 64 -26.11 -35.44 35.96
C SER A 64 -27.16 -34.85 36.90
N THR A 65 -27.34 -35.40 38.12
CA THR A 65 -28.31 -34.90 39.11
C THR A 65 -28.08 -33.45 39.55
N ASP A 66 -26.85 -32.95 39.48
CA ASP A 66 -26.47 -31.62 39.93
C ASP A 66 -26.88 -30.49 38.98
N PHE A 67 -27.10 -30.80 37.71
CA PHE A 67 -27.57 -29.83 36.72
C PHE A 67 -29.11 -29.72 36.79
N PRO A 68 -29.70 -28.51 36.79
CA PRO A 68 -31.15 -28.37 36.88
C PRO A 68 -31.87 -29.00 35.68
N VAL A 69 -33.07 -29.53 35.93
CA VAL A 69 -33.92 -30.11 34.88
C VAL A 69 -34.53 -29.00 34.05
N ASP A 70 -34.44 -29.14 32.73
CA ASP A 70 -35.10 -28.25 31.77
C ASP A 70 -36.59 -28.61 31.68
N SER A 71 -37.35 -28.09 32.64
CA SER A 71 -38.81 -28.25 32.70
C SER A 71 -39.53 -27.65 31.48
N ALA A 72 -38.93 -26.68 30.77
CA ALA A 72 -39.55 -26.09 29.58
C ALA A 72 -39.55 -27.10 28.43
N SER A 73 -38.38 -27.67 28.10
CA SER A 73 -38.26 -28.77 27.12
C SER A 73 -39.11 -29.98 27.54
N ARG A 74 -39.07 -30.37 28.82
CA ARG A 74 -39.82 -31.53 29.34
C ARG A 74 -41.34 -31.39 29.18
N ASN A 75 -41.92 -30.24 29.53
CA ASN A 75 -43.37 -30.04 29.47
C ASN A 75 -43.85 -29.81 28.02
N PHE A 76 -43.02 -29.17 27.19
CA PHE A 76 -43.31 -28.91 25.79
C PHE A 76 -43.37 -30.17 24.92
N ILE A 77 -42.64 -31.23 25.30
CA ILE A 77 -42.73 -32.56 24.67
C ILE A 77 -44.13 -33.14 24.80
N ASP A 78 -44.67 -33.21 26.01
CA ASP A 78 -45.98 -33.83 26.24
C ASP A 78 -47.12 -33.02 25.59
N PHE A 79 -46.97 -31.69 25.53
CA PHE A 79 -47.81 -30.80 24.72
C PHE A 79 -47.69 -31.09 23.21
N LEU A 80 -46.48 -31.15 22.65
CA LEU A 80 -46.28 -31.43 21.22
C LEU A 80 -46.74 -32.83 20.80
N ARG A 81 -46.67 -33.83 21.68
CA ARG A 81 -47.22 -35.17 21.45
C ARG A 81 -48.73 -35.09 21.21
N VAL A 82 -49.47 -34.39 22.08
CA VAL A 82 -50.93 -34.16 21.93
C VAL A 82 -51.24 -33.32 20.69
N GLN A 83 -50.48 -32.25 20.43
CA GLN A 83 -50.75 -31.34 19.30
C GLN A 83 -50.42 -31.93 17.92
N ARG A 84 -49.34 -32.71 17.80
CA ARG A 84 -48.89 -33.29 16.52
C ARG A 84 -49.40 -34.72 16.26
N LYS A 85 -49.56 -35.53 17.31
CA LYS A 85 -49.73 -37.00 17.23
C LYS A 85 -50.64 -37.56 18.36
N PRO A 86 -51.87 -37.05 18.55
CA PRO A 86 -52.74 -37.47 19.66
C PRO A 86 -53.01 -38.99 19.66
N THR A 87 -53.17 -39.58 18.48
CA THR A 87 -53.48 -41.01 18.27
C THR A 87 -52.28 -41.95 18.37
N GLU A 88 -51.07 -41.45 18.65
CA GLU A 88 -49.85 -42.27 18.81
C GLU A 88 -49.34 -42.28 20.27
N ILE A 89 -50.02 -41.62 21.21
CA ILE A 89 -49.57 -41.51 22.60
C ILE A 89 -49.79 -42.85 23.32
N PRO A 90 -48.74 -43.49 23.88
CA PRO A 90 -48.89 -44.71 24.66
C PRO A 90 -49.36 -44.42 26.09
N CYS A 91 -50.09 -45.37 26.68
CA CYS A 91 -50.36 -45.43 28.10
C CYS A 91 -49.05 -45.58 28.89
N THR A 92 -48.84 -44.75 29.90
CA THR A 92 -47.67 -44.84 30.81
C THR A 92 -47.82 -45.91 31.88
N ASP A 93 -49.05 -46.35 32.13
CA ASP A 93 -49.43 -47.08 33.35
C ASP A 93 -49.72 -48.58 33.09
N CYS A 94 -49.76 -49.05 31.83
CA CYS A 94 -49.87 -50.48 31.50
C CYS A 94 -48.57 -51.03 30.87
N PRO A 95 -48.21 -52.30 31.14
CA PRO A 95 -47.02 -52.92 30.56
C PRO A 95 -47.16 -53.16 29.05
N ASP A 96 -48.38 -53.21 28.54
CA ASP A 96 -48.73 -53.46 27.14
C ASP A 96 -48.63 -52.21 26.25
N GLN A 97 -48.53 -51.01 26.86
CA GLN A 97 -48.42 -49.70 26.20
C GLN A 97 -49.53 -49.39 25.17
N ASP A 98 -50.76 -49.86 25.46
CA ASP A 98 -51.98 -49.50 24.71
C ASP A 98 -52.10 -47.99 24.48
N LEU A 99 -52.74 -47.58 23.38
CA LEU A 99 -52.97 -46.15 23.10
C LEU A 99 -53.76 -45.46 24.21
N ALA A 100 -53.35 -44.24 24.54
CA ALA A 100 -53.97 -43.42 25.57
C ALA A 100 -55.27 -42.78 25.06
N GLU A 101 -56.35 -42.96 25.83
CA GLU A 101 -57.64 -42.29 25.61
C GLU A 101 -57.80 -41.06 26.50
N ALA A 102 -57.07 -41.03 27.63
CA ALA A 102 -57.22 -40.01 28.66
C ALA A 102 -55.90 -39.64 29.34
N PHE A 103 -55.87 -38.47 29.94
CA PHE A 103 -54.75 -37.93 30.72
C PHE A 103 -55.25 -37.54 32.12
N CYS A 104 -54.43 -37.74 33.15
CA CYS A 104 -54.70 -37.25 34.50
C CYS A 104 -53.68 -36.18 34.91
N LYS A 105 -54.16 -34.96 35.13
CA LYS A 105 -53.33 -33.79 35.53
C LYS A 105 -52.65 -33.99 36.88
N GLU A 106 -53.33 -34.60 37.85
CA GLU A 106 -52.82 -34.78 39.20
C GLU A 106 -51.68 -35.81 39.29
N CYS A 107 -51.75 -36.89 38.50
CA CYS A 107 -50.71 -37.92 38.44
C CYS A 107 -49.70 -37.67 37.31
N PHE A 108 -50.03 -36.82 36.35
CA PHE A 108 -49.29 -36.54 35.13
C PHE A 108 -48.98 -37.81 34.31
N VAL A 109 -50.03 -38.57 34.03
CA VAL A 109 -49.98 -39.88 33.32
C VAL A 109 -50.97 -39.92 32.16
N PHE A 110 -50.58 -40.59 31.09
CA PHE A 110 -51.44 -40.92 29.95
C PHE A 110 -51.95 -42.36 30.12
N MET A 111 -53.24 -42.58 29.87
CA MET A 111 -53.93 -43.82 30.20
C MET A 111 -54.83 -44.30 29.06
N CYS A 112 -54.72 -45.59 28.70
CA CYS A 112 -55.73 -46.27 27.90
C CYS A 112 -57.06 -46.39 28.68
N GLY A 113 -58.17 -46.73 28.01
CA GLY A 113 -59.49 -46.80 28.62
C GLY A 113 -59.58 -47.76 29.82
N VAL A 114 -58.76 -48.82 29.83
CA VAL A 114 -58.64 -49.78 30.95
C VAL A 114 -58.00 -49.11 32.17
N CYS A 115 -56.86 -48.43 32.00
CA CYS A 115 -56.18 -47.73 33.08
C CYS A 115 -57.01 -46.55 33.60
N SER A 116 -57.59 -45.74 32.70
CA SER A 116 -58.52 -44.65 33.05
C SER A 116 -59.71 -45.15 33.88
N SER A 117 -60.27 -46.30 33.52
CA SER A 117 -61.35 -46.95 34.27
C SER A 117 -60.90 -47.55 35.61
N ALA A 118 -59.64 -47.97 35.75
CA ALA A 118 -59.08 -48.37 37.04
C ALA A 118 -58.84 -47.15 37.94
N HIS A 119 -58.24 -46.09 37.41
CA HIS A 119 -57.94 -44.83 38.10
C HIS A 119 -59.18 -44.19 38.73
N LYS A 120 -60.31 -44.22 38.00
CA LYS A 120 -61.63 -43.73 38.46
C LYS A 120 -62.24 -44.56 39.61
N ARG A 121 -61.78 -45.79 39.85
CA ARG A 121 -62.28 -46.69 40.92
C ARG A 121 -61.39 -46.70 42.17
N THR A 122 -60.08 -46.53 42.00
CA THR A 122 -59.10 -46.56 43.09
C THR A 122 -59.34 -45.44 44.10
N GLN A 123 -59.35 -45.77 45.39
CA GLN A 123 -59.84 -44.88 46.46
C GLN A 123 -59.11 -43.52 46.55
N LEU A 124 -57.81 -43.51 46.21
CA LEU A 124 -56.95 -42.33 46.19
C LEU A 124 -57.25 -41.44 44.97
N THR A 125 -57.22 -42.02 43.78
CA THR A 125 -57.21 -41.33 42.48
C THR A 125 -58.59 -41.02 41.91
N ARG A 126 -59.66 -41.64 42.42
CA ARG A 126 -61.07 -41.44 41.99
C ARG A 126 -61.61 -39.99 42.07
N LYS A 127 -60.83 -39.05 42.60
CA LYS A 127 -61.16 -37.62 42.68
C LYS A 127 -60.38 -36.76 41.67
N HIS A 128 -59.40 -37.33 40.98
CA HIS A 128 -58.53 -36.60 40.07
C HIS A 128 -59.29 -36.17 38.81
N ALA A 129 -58.90 -35.02 38.24
CA ALA A 129 -59.31 -34.61 36.91
C ALA A 129 -58.75 -35.59 35.87
N ILE A 130 -59.60 -35.97 34.92
CA ILE A 130 -59.28 -36.87 33.82
C ILE A 130 -59.90 -36.32 32.55
N THR A 131 -59.07 -35.80 31.66
CA THR A 131 -59.44 -35.19 30.37
C THR A 131 -59.19 -36.21 29.25
N SER A 132 -59.95 -36.21 28.15
CA SER A 132 -59.60 -37.07 27.01
C SER A 132 -58.39 -36.52 26.25
N VAL A 133 -57.69 -37.38 25.51
CA VAL A 133 -56.55 -36.94 24.66
C VAL A 133 -57.03 -36.05 23.51
N ASP A 134 -58.24 -36.28 23.00
CA ASP A 134 -58.87 -35.43 21.98
C ASP A 134 -59.21 -34.03 22.55
N ASP A 135 -59.86 -33.96 23.72
CA ASP A 135 -60.17 -32.68 24.39
C ASP A 135 -58.90 -31.86 24.66
N LEU A 136 -57.79 -32.51 25.03
CA LEU A 136 -56.51 -31.85 25.32
C LEU A 136 -55.90 -31.10 24.13
N GLN A 137 -56.34 -31.35 22.89
CA GLN A 137 -55.86 -30.58 21.73
C GLN A 137 -56.28 -29.11 21.79
N ASP A 138 -57.39 -28.78 22.45
CA ASP A 138 -57.86 -27.40 22.64
C ASP A 138 -57.16 -26.69 23.83
N TYR A 139 -56.30 -27.37 24.59
CA TYR A 139 -55.64 -26.82 25.78
C TYR A 139 -54.22 -26.30 25.48
N GLY A 140 -53.86 -25.18 26.12
CA GLY A 140 -52.52 -24.61 26.07
C GLY A 140 -51.50 -25.38 26.91
N LEU A 141 -50.23 -24.97 26.80
CA LEU A 141 -49.08 -25.55 27.51
C LEU A 141 -49.26 -25.62 29.04
N ASP A 142 -50.12 -24.78 29.62
CA ASP A 142 -50.42 -24.79 31.06
C ASP A 142 -51.03 -26.10 31.57
N GLU A 143 -51.77 -26.82 30.72
CA GLU A 143 -52.28 -28.15 31.09
C GLU A 143 -51.17 -29.21 31.16
N PHE A 144 -49.99 -28.90 30.62
CA PHE A 144 -48.79 -29.74 30.63
C PHE A 144 -47.74 -29.29 31.67
N HIS A 145 -48.03 -28.27 32.49
CA HIS A 145 -47.24 -28.03 33.71
C HIS A 145 -47.46 -29.14 34.74
N ARG A 146 -46.36 -29.80 35.14
CA ARG A 146 -46.34 -30.81 36.23
C ARG A 146 -46.59 -30.14 37.58
N ARG A 147 -47.14 -30.88 38.55
CA ARG A 147 -47.29 -30.38 39.93
C ARG A 147 -45.98 -30.55 40.69
N ASP A 148 -45.21 -29.47 40.82
CA ASP A 148 -43.95 -29.51 41.56
C ASP A 148 -44.20 -29.58 43.08
N THR A 149 -44.04 -30.78 43.63
CA THR A 149 -44.13 -31.08 45.08
C THR A 149 -42.76 -31.32 45.70
N CYS A 150 -42.70 -31.34 47.03
CA CYS A 150 -41.44 -31.31 47.75
C CYS A 150 -40.73 -32.67 47.79
N ASP A 151 -39.52 -32.72 47.23
CA ASP A 151 -38.64 -33.90 47.15
C ASP A 151 -38.08 -34.38 48.51
N LYS A 152 -38.52 -33.79 49.63
CA LYS A 152 -38.09 -34.18 50.97
C LYS A 152 -38.96 -35.34 51.49
N PRO A 153 -38.36 -36.44 51.99
CA PRO A 153 -39.11 -37.56 52.56
C PRO A 153 -40.12 -37.13 53.64
N GLY A 154 -41.36 -37.59 53.50
CA GLY A 154 -42.52 -37.20 54.33
C GLY A 154 -43.20 -35.89 53.94
N HIS A 155 -42.75 -35.20 52.88
CA HIS A 155 -43.34 -33.98 52.35
C HIS A 155 -43.83 -34.14 50.88
N GLU A 156 -43.94 -35.37 50.37
CA GLU A 156 -44.09 -35.68 48.93
C GLU A 156 -45.39 -35.13 48.30
N ASP A 157 -46.46 -35.00 49.09
CA ASP A 157 -47.74 -34.38 48.68
C ASP A 157 -47.75 -32.83 48.84
N GLN A 158 -46.69 -32.23 49.39
CA GLN A 158 -46.65 -30.79 49.70
C GLN A 158 -46.11 -29.99 48.52
N VAL A 159 -46.98 -29.23 47.86
CA VAL A 159 -46.58 -28.27 46.82
C VAL A 159 -45.59 -27.22 47.34
N TYR A 160 -44.70 -26.77 46.46
CA TYR A 160 -43.89 -25.57 46.71
C TYR A 160 -44.81 -24.34 46.78
N THR A 161 -44.62 -23.46 47.78
CA THR A 161 -45.49 -22.29 48.02
C THR A 161 -44.71 -21.04 48.42
N PHE A 162 -43.51 -21.23 48.96
CA PHE A 162 -42.61 -20.16 49.36
C PHE A 162 -41.26 -20.30 48.67
N TYR A 163 -40.47 -19.24 48.67
CA TYR A 163 -39.07 -19.25 48.23
C TYR A 163 -38.16 -18.85 49.38
N CYS A 164 -36.99 -19.51 49.48
CA CYS A 164 -36.00 -19.22 50.50
C CYS A 164 -34.86 -18.35 49.96
N ASP A 165 -35.03 -17.04 50.12
CA ASP A 165 -34.15 -15.94 49.70
C ASP A 165 -32.93 -15.80 50.66
N ARG A 166 -32.29 -16.94 50.99
CA ARG A 166 -31.04 -17.01 51.77
C ARG A 166 -29.93 -17.48 50.85
N ARG A 167 -28.86 -16.68 50.71
CA ARG A 167 -27.63 -17.07 50.00
C ARG A 167 -27.10 -18.41 50.52
N GLY A 168 -26.86 -19.36 49.61
CA GLY A 168 -26.49 -20.74 49.95
C GLY A 168 -27.67 -21.66 50.29
N CYS A 169 -28.90 -21.21 50.03
CA CYS A 169 -30.12 -22.03 50.12
C CYS A 169 -30.99 -21.87 48.87
N ASP A 170 -31.29 -20.62 48.50
CA ASP A 170 -31.70 -20.15 47.15
C ASP A 170 -32.63 -21.11 46.37
N ARG A 171 -33.78 -21.46 46.95
CA ARG A 171 -34.67 -22.52 46.41
C ARG A 171 -36.14 -22.36 46.82
N PRO A 172 -37.10 -22.91 46.04
CA PRO A 172 -38.48 -23.08 46.49
C PRO A 172 -38.56 -24.03 47.70
N VAL A 173 -39.53 -23.78 48.59
CA VAL A 173 -39.82 -24.61 49.77
C VAL A 173 -41.33 -24.75 49.99
N CYS A 174 -41.77 -25.93 50.40
CA CYS A 174 -43.16 -26.17 50.81
C CYS A 174 -43.41 -25.66 52.25
N THR A 175 -44.67 -25.57 52.65
CA THR A 175 -45.09 -25.08 53.97
C THR A 175 -44.41 -25.81 55.14
N LEU A 176 -44.26 -27.15 55.06
CA LEU A 176 -43.57 -27.91 56.10
C LEU A 176 -42.05 -27.59 56.15
N CYS A 177 -41.38 -27.50 54.99
CA CYS A 177 -39.98 -27.11 54.91
C CYS A 177 -39.72 -25.69 55.46
N ALA A 178 -40.63 -24.74 55.21
CA ALA A 178 -40.56 -23.36 55.71
C ALA A 178 -40.65 -23.29 57.25
N VAL A 179 -41.38 -24.21 57.89
CA VAL A 179 -41.51 -24.26 59.36
C VAL A 179 -40.37 -25.08 59.99
N CYS A 180 -40.08 -26.28 59.48
CA CYS A 180 -39.15 -27.20 60.11
C CYS A 180 -37.69 -26.79 59.94
N ASP A 181 -37.25 -26.57 58.71
CA ASP A 181 -35.82 -26.43 58.38
C ASP A 181 -35.45 -24.97 58.06
N HIS A 182 -36.31 -24.30 57.30
CA HIS A 182 -36.07 -22.97 56.70
C HIS A 182 -36.76 -21.83 57.44
N ASN A 183 -36.95 -21.95 58.76
CA ASN A 183 -37.58 -20.90 59.56
C ASN A 183 -36.67 -19.68 59.79
N GLN A 184 -37.29 -18.56 60.15
CA GLN A 184 -36.60 -17.28 60.36
C GLN A 184 -35.58 -17.33 61.52
N THR A 185 -35.82 -18.16 62.54
CA THR A 185 -34.88 -18.41 63.65
C THR A 185 -33.57 -19.08 63.20
N ASN A 186 -33.59 -19.85 62.11
CA ASN A 186 -32.40 -20.42 61.47
C ASN A 186 -31.70 -19.42 60.50
N GLY A 187 -32.14 -18.15 60.47
CA GLY A 187 -31.58 -17.12 59.58
C GLY A 187 -31.98 -17.27 58.11
N HIS A 188 -33.06 -18.02 57.82
CA HIS A 188 -33.63 -18.13 56.49
C HIS A 188 -34.68 -17.03 56.26
N LEU A 189 -34.52 -16.26 55.18
CA LEU A 189 -35.57 -15.37 54.67
C LEU A 189 -36.53 -16.20 53.82
N ILE A 190 -37.84 -16.03 54.07
CA ILE A 190 -38.91 -16.75 53.37
C ILE A 190 -39.86 -15.72 52.77
N ARG A 191 -40.12 -15.85 51.47
CA ARG A 191 -41.02 -15.00 50.68
C ARG A 191 -42.07 -15.86 49.98
N ASN A 192 -43.17 -15.26 49.52
CA ASN A 192 -44.12 -15.97 48.65
C ASN A 192 -43.43 -16.34 47.32
N LEU A 193 -43.69 -17.54 46.80
CA LEU A 193 -43.09 -18.02 45.56
C LEU A 193 -43.51 -17.17 44.34
N THR A 194 -44.76 -16.70 44.29
CA THR A 194 -45.28 -15.85 43.19
C THR A 194 -44.64 -14.47 43.18
N ASP A 195 -44.47 -13.83 44.35
CA ASP A 195 -43.79 -12.53 44.46
C ASP A 195 -42.35 -12.60 43.94
N VAL A 196 -41.61 -13.66 44.32
CA VAL A 196 -40.23 -13.88 43.89
C VAL A 196 -40.15 -14.27 42.42
N TYR A 197 -41.13 -15.00 41.89
CA TYR A 197 -41.22 -15.33 40.47
C TYR A 197 -41.32 -14.07 39.60
N GLU A 198 -42.27 -13.16 39.88
CA GLU A 198 -42.42 -11.93 39.07
C GLU A 198 -41.22 -10.98 39.21
N ASP A 199 -40.66 -10.81 40.42
CA ASP A 199 -39.41 -10.07 40.64
C ASP A 199 -38.26 -10.64 39.77
N SER A 200 -38.02 -11.95 39.87
CA SER A 200 -36.88 -12.62 39.21
C SER A 200 -37.04 -12.65 37.69
N LYS A 201 -38.26 -12.88 37.21
CA LYS A 201 -38.62 -12.84 35.79
C LYS A 201 -38.39 -11.45 35.20
N SER A 202 -38.85 -10.40 35.88
CA SER A 202 -38.64 -9.01 35.46
C SER A 202 -37.14 -8.66 35.34
N VAL A 203 -36.30 -9.16 36.27
CA VAL A 203 -34.84 -9.02 36.19
C VAL A 203 -34.27 -9.76 34.98
N VAL A 204 -34.65 -11.02 34.74
CA VAL A 204 -34.18 -11.81 33.58
C VAL A 204 -34.60 -11.15 32.27
N GLU A 205 -35.86 -10.73 32.14
CA GLU A 205 -36.40 -10.00 30.98
C GLU A 205 -35.72 -8.64 30.78
N SER A 206 -35.21 -7.99 31.84
CA SER A 206 -34.38 -6.78 31.73
C SER A 206 -32.99 -7.09 31.17
N VAL A 207 -32.32 -8.12 31.69
CA VAL A 207 -30.97 -8.53 31.22
C VAL A 207 -31.03 -9.01 29.77
N VAL A 208 -32.06 -9.75 29.36
CA VAL A 208 -32.28 -10.16 27.96
C VAL A 208 -32.46 -8.92 27.07
N ARG A 209 -33.28 -7.94 27.45
CA ARG A 209 -33.41 -6.69 26.68
C ARG A 209 -32.08 -5.94 26.55
N GLU A 210 -31.27 -5.89 27.61
CA GLU A 210 -29.93 -5.30 27.57
C GLU A 210 -28.90 -6.06 26.72
N LEU A 211 -29.07 -7.37 26.54
CA LEU A 211 -28.22 -8.16 25.64
C LEU A 211 -28.62 -7.93 24.18
N ASN A 212 -29.93 -7.94 23.89
CA ASN A 212 -30.45 -7.71 22.54
C ASN A 212 -30.12 -6.29 22.03
N THR A 213 -30.01 -5.27 22.90
CA THR A 213 -29.52 -3.94 22.49
C THR A 213 -28.01 -3.87 22.21
N LYS A 214 -27.23 -4.87 22.67
CA LYS A 214 -25.78 -5.01 22.38
C LYS A 214 -25.52 -5.89 21.15
N GLU A 215 -26.44 -6.79 20.81
CA GLU A 215 -26.37 -7.65 19.63
C GLU A 215 -26.29 -6.84 18.33
N SER A 216 -27.22 -5.91 18.10
CA SER A 216 -27.26 -5.13 16.85
C SER A 216 -25.97 -4.35 16.54
N PRO A 217 -25.35 -3.62 17.49
CA PRO A 217 -24.04 -2.99 17.27
C PRO A 217 -22.88 -3.99 17.03
N VAL A 218 -22.96 -5.20 17.57
CA VAL A 218 -21.96 -6.26 17.30
C VAL A 218 -22.12 -6.79 15.88
N THR A 219 -23.35 -7.07 15.44
CA THR A 219 -23.63 -7.48 14.05
C THR A 219 -23.24 -6.40 13.05
N GLU A 220 -23.58 -5.13 13.31
CA GLU A 220 -23.13 -4.01 12.46
C GLU A 220 -21.59 -3.91 12.41
N SER A 221 -20.91 -4.17 13.54
CA SER A 221 -19.44 -4.23 13.58
C SER A 221 -18.85 -5.40 12.79
N ILE A 222 -19.54 -6.55 12.75
CA ILE A 222 -19.16 -7.70 11.92
C ILE A 222 -19.31 -7.35 10.43
N ASP A 223 -20.45 -6.78 10.03
CA ASP A 223 -20.68 -6.35 8.64
C ASP A 223 -19.66 -5.28 8.20
N ILE A 224 -19.26 -4.39 9.11
CA ILE A 224 -18.20 -3.39 8.86
C ILE A 224 -16.83 -4.07 8.70
N LEU A 225 -16.51 -5.06 9.55
CA LEU A 225 -15.24 -5.80 9.44
C LEU A 225 -15.17 -6.65 8.16
N GLN A 226 -16.27 -7.25 7.72
CA GLN A 226 -16.35 -7.95 6.43
C GLN A 226 -16.08 -6.98 5.27
N ARG A 227 -16.78 -5.84 5.23
CA ARG A 227 -16.54 -4.80 4.20
C ARG A 227 -15.11 -4.25 4.23
N LEU A 228 -14.49 -4.13 5.41
CA LEU A 228 -13.08 -3.72 5.53
C LEU A 228 -12.07 -4.81 5.10
N LEU A 229 -12.48 -6.07 5.00
CA LEU A 229 -11.68 -7.13 4.38
C LEU A 229 -11.85 -7.10 2.85
N ASP A 230 -13.09 -6.96 2.36
CA ASP A 230 -13.38 -6.79 0.93
C ASP A 230 -12.64 -5.55 0.36
N ASP A 231 -12.71 -4.40 1.06
CA ASP A 231 -11.97 -3.18 0.75
C ASP A 231 -10.45 -3.42 0.71
N LEU A 232 -9.92 -4.31 1.57
CA LEU A 232 -8.49 -4.61 1.65
C LEU A 232 -8.04 -5.51 0.48
N GLU A 233 -8.84 -6.50 0.07
CA GLU A 233 -8.58 -7.32 -1.11
C GLU A 233 -8.62 -6.47 -2.40
N GLU A 234 -9.57 -5.53 -2.52
CA GLU A 234 -9.60 -4.58 -3.64
C GLU A 234 -8.34 -3.70 -3.65
N LYS A 235 -7.92 -3.18 -2.49
CA LYS A 235 -6.70 -2.35 -2.39
C LYS A 235 -5.41 -3.14 -2.63
N GLU A 236 -5.34 -4.43 -2.29
CA GLU A 236 -4.23 -5.29 -2.70
C GLU A 236 -4.18 -5.41 -4.23
N SER A 237 -5.33 -5.66 -4.88
CA SER A 237 -5.39 -5.76 -6.35
C SER A 237 -5.02 -4.45 -7.06
N GLU A 238 -5.46 -3.29 -6.55
CA GLU A 238 -5.06 -1.97 -7.07
C GLU A 238 -3.55 -1.76 -6.98
N ILE A 239 -2.95 -2.05 -5.83
CA ILE A 239 -1.50 -1.87 -5.60
C ILE A 239 -0.68 -2.82 -6.48
N VAL A 240 -1.15 -4.05 -6.72
CA VAL A 240 -0.51 -4.99 -7.67
C VAL A 240 -0.54 -4.43 -9.09
N GLU A 241 -1.67 -3.88 -9.57
CA GLU A 241 -1.76 -3.26 -10.90
C GLU A 241 -0.88 -2.00 -11.02
N GLU A 242 -0.77 -1.18 -9.96
CA GLU A 242 0.13 -0.02 -9.93
C GLU A 242 1.61 -0.43 -10.01
N ILE A 243 2.01 -1.47 -9.27
CA ILE A 243 3.37 -2.04 -9.30
C ILE A 243 3.70 -2.56 -10.71
N ASP A 244 2.85 -3.42 -11.28
CA ASP A 244 3.06 -3.98 -12.61
C ASP A 244 3.09 -2.89 -13.68
N THR A 245 2.18 -1.91 -13.63
CA THR A 245 2.15 -0.78 -14.58
C THR A 245 3.44 0.05 -14.50
N THR A 246 3.94 0.30 -13.29
CA THR A 246 5.19 1.03 -13.05
C THR A 246 6.40 0.30 -13.64
N PHE A 247 6.57 -0.98 -13.31
CA PHE A 247 7.73 -1.75 -13.80
C PHE A 247 7.67 -2.05 -15.30
N ASN A 248 6.48 -2.28 -15.88
CA ASN A 248 6.31 -2.40 -17.33
C ASN A 248 6.69 -1.10 -18.07
N THR A 249 6.30 0.06 -17.53
CA THR A 249 6.66 1.38 -18.09
C THR A 249 8.18 1.60 -18.06
N LEU A 250 8.84 1.29 -16.95
CA LEU A 250 10.30 1.38 -16.83
C LEU A 250 11.03 0.43 -17.81
N ALA A 251 10.55 -0.80 -17.95
CA ALA A 251 11.09 -1.77 -18.91
C ALA A 251 10.93 -1.30 -20.36
N GLN A 252 9.81 -0.66 -20.69
CA GLN A 252 9.59 -0.06 -22.01
C GLN A 252 10.60 1.06 -22.30
N VAL A 253 10.80 2.02 -21.38
CA VAL A 253 11.74 3.14 -21.57
C VAL A 253 13.18 2.64 -21.83
N VAL A 254 13.63 1.63 -21.08
CA VAL A 254 14.94 0.98 -21.28
C VAL A 254 15.01 0.30 -22.65
N ASN A 255 13.95 -0.38 -23.08
CA ASN A 255 13.89 -1.03 -24.38
C ASN A 255 13.83 -0.04 -25.56
N ASP A 256 13.17 1.10 -25.40
CA ASP A 256 13.10 2.16 -26.40
C ASP A 256 14.45 2.85 -26.58
N ARG A 257 15.19 3.12 -25.48
CA ARG A 257 16.57 3.64 -25.58
C ARG A 257 17.52 2.63 -26.22
N ARG A 258 17.40 1.32 -25.90
CA ARG A 258 18.12 0.24 -26.61
C ARG A 258 17.84 0.28 -28.12
N SER A 259 16.57 0.37 -28.49
CA SER A 259 16.12 0.41 -29.89
C SER A 259 16.60 1.68 -30.61
N GLN A 260 16.66 2.82 -29.93
CA GLN A 260 17.22 4.07 -30.45
C GLN A 260 18.72 3.94 -30.73
N LEU A 261 19.50 3.39 -29.79
CA LEU A 261 20.95 3.18 -29.95
C LEU A 261 21.28 2.27 -31.16
N HIS A 262 20.46 1.25 -31.42
CA HIS A 262 20.61 0.43 -32.63
C HIS A 262 20.37 1.24 -33.92
N ARG A 263 19.35 2.10 -33.97
CA ARG A 263 19.09 2.99 -35.11
C ARG A 263 20.19 4.05 -35.29
N GLU A 264 20.73 4.60 -34.21
CA GLU A 264 21.87 5.54 -34.22
C GLU A 264 23.11 4.87 -34.83
N LEU A 265 23.42 3.63 -34.42
CA LEU A 265 24.52 2.83 -34.96
C LEU A 265 24.33 2.49 -36.44
N GLU A 266 23.14 2.04 -36.84
CA GLU A 266 22.83 1.69 -38.23
C GLU A 266 22.99 2.90 -39.16
N ASN A 267 22.48 4.07 -38.77
CA ASN A 267 22.62 5.31 -39.54
C ASN A 267 24.10 5.73 -39.69
N GLN A 268 24.92 5.60 -38.64
CA GLN A 268 26.36 5.87 -38.73
C GLN A 268 27.08 4.87 -39.67
N CYS A 269 26.71 3.59 -39.62
CA CYS A 269 27.21 2.56 -40.53
C CYS A 269 26.86 2.85 -41.99
N ILE A 270 25.60 3.22 -42.28
CA ILE A 270 25.14 3.59 -43.62
C ILE A 270 25.94 4.80 -44.16
N SER A 271 26.10 5.84 -43.34
CA SER A 271 26.83 7.05 -43.71
C SER A 271 28.31 6.76 -44.02
N LYS A 272 29.05 6.11 -43.09
CA LYS A 272 30.45 5.71 -43.30
C LYS A 272 30.64 4.79 -44.50
N LYS A 273 29.71 3.85 -44.74
CA LYS A 273 29.72 2.95 -45.90
C LYS A 273 29.57 3.72 -47.21
N ARG A 274 28.64 4.68 -47.29
CA ARG A 274 28.44 5.55 -48.45
C ARG A 274 29.69 6.38 -48.75
N ASP A 275 30.29 6.97 -47.72
CA ASP A 275 31.47 7.84 -47.87
C ASP A 275 32.70 7.05 -48.34
N LEU A 276 32.89 5.83 -47.80
CA LEU A 276 33.90 4.88 -48.28
C LEU A 276 33.65 4.41 -49.72
N GLN A 277 32.39 4.17 -50.10
CA GLN A 277 32.02 3.83 -51.48
C GLN A 277 32.32 5.00 -52.44
N GLN A 278 32.08 6.25 -52.03
CA GLN A 278 32.41 7.43 -52.83
C GLN A 278 33.94 7.61 -52.97
N LYS A 279 34.70 7.51 -51.88
CA LYS A 279 36.18 7.50 -51.91
C LYS A 279 36.71 6.43 -52.87
N LEU A 280 36.17 5.21 -52.79
CA LEU A 280 36.54 4.09 -53.67
C LEU A 280 36.20 4.36 -55.14
N HIS A 281 35.05 4.96 -55.44
CA HIS A 281 34.66 5.33 -56.80
C HIS A 281 35.59 6.40 -57.39
N HIS A 282 35.91 7.44 -56.61
CA HIS A 282 36.83 8.52 -57.03
C HIS A 282 38.23 7.96 -57.34
N LEU A 283 38.78 7.11 -56.46
CA LEU A 283 40.10 6.49 -56.66
C LEU A 283 40.13 5.55 -57.88
N LYS A 284 39.08 4.74 -58.09
CA LYS A 284 38.96 3.89 -59.28
C LYS A 284 38.88 4.71 -60.57
N SER A 285 38.11 5.79 -60.57
CA SER A 285 37.97 6.71 -61.70
C SER A 285 39.31 7.38 -62.04
N TYR A 286 40.05 7.85 -61.04
CA TYR A 286 41.39 8.42 -61.24
C TYR A 286 42.38 7.40 -61.80
N ALA A 287 42.43 6.18 -61.24
CA ALA A 287 43.30 5.11 -61.74
C ALA A 287 43.01 4.77 -63.22
N GLY A 288 41.72 4.65 -63.60
CA GLY A 288 41.32 4.44 -65.00
C GLY A 288 41.72 5.61 -65.92
N ASN A 289 41.56 6.86 -65.47
CA ASN A 289 42.00 8.03 -66.22
C ASN A 289 43.53 8.04 -66.45
N VAL A 290 44.33 7.68 -65.45
CA VAL A 290 45.79 7.58 -65.57
C VAL A 290 46.18 6.43 -66.50
N GLN A 291 45.51 5.28 -66.43
CA GLN A 291 45.73 4.18 -67.35
C GLN A 291 45.44 4.59 -68.81
N THR A 292 44.26 5.16 -69.10
CA THR A 292 43.89 5.63 -70.44
C THR A 292 44.86 6.68 -70.97
N ALA A 293 45.33 7.59 -70.11
CA ALA A 293 46.34 8.59 -70.50
C ALA A 293 47.68 7.93 -70.85
N ASN A 294 48.16 6.97 -70.05
CA ASN A 294 49.39 6.23 -70.33
C ASN A 294 49.29 5.42 -71.63
N GLU A 295 48.19 4.70 -71.85
CA GLU A 295 47.94 3.93 -73.09
C GLU A 295 47.87 4.81 -74.34
N PHE A 296 47.33 6.03 -74.23
CA PHE A 296 47.36 7.01 -75.32
C PHE A 296 48.79 7.52 -75.57
N VAL A 297 49.52 7.89 -74.51
CA VAL A 297 50.91 8.39 -74.60
C VAL A 297 51.85 7.34 -75.20
N SER A 298 51.78 6.08 -74.74
CA SER A 298 52.59 4.99 -75.28
C SER A 298 52.33 4.75 -76.77
N ARG A 299 51.08 4.85 -77.24
CA ARG A 299 50.79 4.76 -78.68
C ARG A 299 51.28 5.97 -79.45
N ALA A 300 51.09 7.19 -78.92
CA ALA A 300 51.55 8.41 -79.57
C ALA A 300 53.08 8.44 -79.73
N VAL A 301 53.83 8.06 -78.70
CA VAL A 301 55.30 8.01 -78.73
C VAL A 301 55.82 6.90 -79.66
N SER A 302 55.16 5.74 -79.73
CA SER A 302 55.64 4.60 -80.53
C SER A 302 55.28 4.64 -82.02
N TYR A 303 54.22 5.36 -82.42
CA TYR A 303 53.61 5.21 -83.76
C TYR A 303 53.36 6.52 -84.52
N THR A 304 53.86 7.67 -84.07
CA THR A 304 53.72 8.95 -84.80
C THR A 304 55.07 9.49 -85.27
N ASN A 305 55.08 10.22 -86.39
CA ASN A 305 56.28 10.95 -86.83
C ASN A 305 56.43 12.28 -86.04
N PRO A 306 57.60 12.96 -86.11
CA PRO A 306 57.85 14.16 -85.30
C PRO A 306 56.82 15.28 -85.47
N THR A 307 56.26 15.47 -86.67
CA THR A 307 55.25 16.51 -86.94
C THR A 307 53.91 16.17 -86.30
N GLU A 308 53.46 14.93 -86.46
CA GLU A 308 52.24 14.40 -85.83
C GLU A 308 52.33 14.45 -84.30
N PHE A 309 53.46 14.03 -83.74
CA PHE A 309 53.70 14.09 -82.30
C PHE A 309 53.62 15.53 -81.78
N LEU A 310 54.22 16.50 -82.48
CA LEU A 310 54.22 17.90 -82.07
C LEU A 310 52.82 18.53 -82.09
N HIS A 311 51.94 18.13 -83.02
CA HIS A 311 50.53 18.52 -83.00
C HIS A 311 49.79 17.99 -81.76
N LEU A 312 50.08 16.76 -81.32
CA LEU A 312 49.46 16.14 -80.13
C LEU A 312 50.06 16.60 -78.79
N LYS A 313 51.34 17.01 -78.79
CA LYS A 313 52.15 17.29 -77.58
C LYS A 313 51.45 18.18 -76.56
N ASN A 314 50.86 19.28 -77.00
CA ASN A 314 50.26 20.27 -76.07
C ASN A 314 48.99 19.72 -75.40
N THR A 315 48.18 18.95 -76.12
CA THR A 315 46.98 18.28 -75.58
C THR A 315 47.37 17.18 -74.58
N ILE A 316 48.38 16.37 -74.92
CA ILE A 316 48.95 15.36 -74.03
C ILE A 316 49.47 16.00 -72.74
N LEU A 317 50.34 17.02 -72.85
CA LEU A 317 50.92 17.70 -71.69
C LEU A 317 49.86 18.33 -70.80
N LYS A 318 48.84 18.97 -71.38
CA LYS A 318 47.71 19.52 -70.61
C LYS A 318 47.03 18.44 -69.78
N ARG A 319 46.64 17.31 -70.39
CA ARG A 319 45.93 16.24 -69.67
C ARG A 319 46.79 15.53 -68.62
N LEU A 320 48.09 15.35 -68.90
CA LEU A 320 49.02 14.78 -67.91
C LEU A 320 49.27 15.71 -66.73
N LEU A 321 49.33 17.03 -66.94
CA LEU A 321 49.47 18.02 -65.87
C LEU A 321 48.19 18.16 -65.03
N GLU A 322 47.01 18.09 -65.67
CA GLU A 322 45.72 17.98 -64.96
C GLU A 322 45.70 16.79 -64.01
N LEU A 323 46.06 15.59 -64.50
CA LEU A 323 46.08 14.37 -63.68
C LEU A 323 47.15 14.41 -62.59
N LYS A 324 48.38 14.85 -62.92
CA LYS A 324 49.50 14.98 -61.97
C LYS A 324 49.18 15.89 -60.77
N ASN A 325 48.37 16.92 -60.98
CA ASN A 325 48.08 17.93 -59.96
C ASN A 325 46.86 17.58 -59.08
N LEU A 326 46.19 16.45 -59.31
CA LEU A 326 45.13 15.95 -58.43
C LEU A 326 45.74 15.27 -57.19
N SER A 327 45.27 15.66 -56.00
CA SER A 327 45.64 15.06 -54.72
C SER A 327 44.48 14.23 -54.14
N PHE A 328 44.82 13.20 -53.37
CA PHE A 328 43.86 12.29 -52.75
C PHE A 328 44.28 11.98 -51.31
N THR A 329 43.29 11.90 -50.41
CA THR A 329 43.51 11.40 -49.05
C THR A 329 43.42 9.86 -49.05
N ALA A 330 44.44 9.22 -48.46
CA ALA A 330 44.42 7.77 -48.28
C ALA A 330 43.36 7.38 -47.22
N PRO A 331 42.65 6.24 -47.38
CA PRO A 331 41.76 5.71 -46.34
C PRO A 331 42.54 5.41 -45.05
N THR A 332 41.96 5.73 -43.89
CA THR A 332 42.60 5.49 -42.58
C THR A 332 41.76 4.54 -41.71
N LYS A 333 42.30 4.11 -40.56
CA LYS A 333 41.52 3.33 -39.58
C LYS A 333 40.37 4.13 -38.95
N GLU A 334 40.41 5.46 -39.03
CA GLU A 334 39.40 6.35 -38.45
C GLU A 334 38.11 6.35 -39.28
N ASP A 335 38.21 6.17 -40.60
CA ASP A 335 37.06 6.02 -41.52
C ASP A 335 36.08 4.95 -41.04
N VAL A 336 36.58 3.81 -40.55
CA VAL A 336 35.79 2.67 -40.04
C VAL A 336 35.62 2.65 -38.52
N THR A 337 36.22 3.59 -37.78
CA THR A 337 36.11 3.61 -36.31
C THR A 337 34.69 3.96 -35.87
N LEU A 338 34.13 3.11 -35.00
CA LEU A 338 32.87 3.24 -34.29
C LEU A 338 33.10 2.77 -32.84
N ARG A 339 32.42 3.36 -31.87
CA ARG A 339 32.54 2.99 -30.44
C ARG A 339 31.20 3.15 -29.74
N PHE A 340 30.81 2.12 -28.98
CA PHE A 340 29.77 2.24 -27.95
C PHE A 340 30.47 2.50 -26.61
N TYR A 341 30.10 3.60 -25.95
CA TYR A 341 30.57 3.91 -24.61
C TYR A 341 29.48 3.54 -23.61
N GLN A 342 29.68 2.44 -22.90
CA GLN A 342 28.87 2.09 -21.75
C GLN A 342 29.32 2.96 -20.57
N ASN A 343 28.61 4.07 -20.35
CA ASN A 343 28.63 4.72 -19.04
C ASN A 343 28.16 3.67 -18.02
N PHE A 344 28.85 3.60 -16.87
CA PHE A 344 28.86 2.39 -16.04
C PHE A 344 27.47 1.91 -15.62
N ILE A 345 27.25 0.59 -15.65
CA ILE A 345 26.33 -0.05 -14.71
C ILE A 345 27.11 -0.16 -13.39
N GLU A 346 27.16 0.95 -12.66
CA GLU A 346 27.63 0.95 -11.28
C GLU A 346 26.62 0.23 -10.38
N GLU A 347 27.10 -0.20 -9.20
CA GLU A 347 26.23 -0.69 -8.13
C GLU A 347 25.19 0.36 -7.70
N SER A 348 25.46 1.65 -7.93
CA SER A 348 24.52 2.77 -7.73
C SER A 348 23.24 2.62 -8.56
N PHE A 349 23.31 2.25 -9.84
CA PHE A 349 22.11 2.01 -10.66
C PHE A 349 21.39 0.71 -10.26
N ILE A 350 22.14 -0.33 -9.92
CA ILE A 350 21.55 -1.59 -9.42
C ILE A 350 20.82 -1.34 -8.08
N GLN A 351 21.37 -0.50 -7.21
CA GLN A 351 20.76 -0.13 -5.95
C GLN A 351 19.58 0.84 -6.11
N LEU A 352 19.63 1.75 -7.10
CA LEU A 352 18.47 2.55 -7.48
C LEU A 352 17.31 1.65 -7.88
N VAL A 353 17.53 0.68 -8.79
CA VAL A 353 16.49 -0.27 -9.23
C VAL A 353 15.95 -1.14 -8.09
N LYS A 354 16.81 -1.58 -7.16
CA LYS A 354 16.40 -2.30 -5.93
C LYS A 354 15.56 -1.46 -4.96
N ASN A 355 15.60 -0.13 -5.08
CA ASN A 355 14.89 0.82 -4.22
C ASN A 355 13.63 1.40 -4.90
N ILE A 356 13.21 0.89 -6.07
CA ILE A 356 11.99 1.33 -6.75
C ILE A 356 10.77 0.67 -6.09
N GLY A 357 9.89 1.50 -5.53
CA GLY A 357 8.68 1.07 -4.83
C GLY A 357 8.94 0.64 -3.39
N VAL A 358 8.04 1.03 -2.49
CA VAL A 358 8.01 0.56 -1.10
C VAL A 358 6.55 0.36 -0.71
N VAL A 359 6.14 -0.88 -0.47
CA VAL A 359 4.82 -1.19 0.11
C VAL A 359 4.90 -0.91 1.61
N THR A 360 4.01 -0.06 2.13
CA THR A 360 3.94 0.26 3.57
C THR A 360 2.50 0.14 4.07
N SER A 361 2.30 -0.60 5.15
CA SER A 361 1.07 -0.54 5.94
C SER A 361 1.23 0.49 7.05
N ARG A 362 0.13 1.16 7.43
CA ARG A 362 0.14 2.12 8.53
C ARG A 362 -0.25 1.44 9.83
N GLU A 363 0.75 0.97 10.58
CA GLU A 363 0.56 0.50 11.95
C GLU A 363 -0.10 1.60 12.81
N LYS A 364 -1.38 1.42 13.11
CA LYS A 364 -2.02 2.05 14.26
C LYS A 364 -1.78 1.15 15.46
N ASN A 365 -1.33 1.73 16.57
CA ASN A 365 -1.31 1.01 17.85
C ASN A 365 -2.68 0.36 18.11
N PRO A 366 -2.74 -0.90 18.56
CA PRO A 366 -4.00 -1.60 18.78
C PRO A 366 -4.78 -0.94 19.92
N THR A 367 -5.84 -0.21 19.57
CA THR A 367 -6.82 0.27 20.55
C THR A 367 -7.48 -0.93 21.20
N THR A 368 -7.44 -1.02 22.53
CA THR A 368 -7.87 -2.20 23.29
C THR A 368 -9.39 -2.36 23.30
N ASN A 369 -9.94 -2.98 22.26
CA ASN A 369 -11.31 -3.49 22.26
C ASN A 369 -11.34 -4.80 23.06
N ASN A 370 -12.12 -4.83 24.15
CA ASN A 370 -12.27 -6.00 25.01
C ASN A 370 -13.20 -7.05 24.36
N LEU A 371 -12.66 -7.85 23.44
CA LEU A 371 -13.27 -9.13 23.06
C LEU A 371 -12.83 -10.23 24.04
N PRO A 372 -13.71 -11.20 24.37
CA PRO A 372 -13.29 -12.40 25.10
C PRO A 372 -12.34 -13.25 24.23
N PRO A 373 -11.38 -13.97 24.82
CA PRO A 373 -10.40 -14.74 24.06
C PRO A 373 -11.04 -15.96 23.38
N SER A 374 -10.76 -16.13 22.08
CA SER A 374 -11.06 -17.35 21.34
C SER A 374 -10.11 -18.50 21.74
N PRO A 375 -10.53 -19.78 21.58
CA PRO A 375 -9.65 -20.92 21.81
C PRO A 375 -8.49 -20.97 20.79
N PRO A 376 -7.33 -21.55 21.16
CA PRO A 376 -6.18 -21.61 20.26
C PRO A 376 -6.35 -22.66 19.16
N GLU A 377 -6.37 -22.21 17.91
CA GLU A 377 -6.19 -23.09 16.75
C GLU A 377 -4.75 -23.62 16.66
N LYS A 378 -4.57 -24.77 16.00
CA LYS A 378 -3.28 -25.45 15.88
C LYS A 378 -2.68 -25.22 14.50
N GLU A 379 -1.74 -24.28 14.39
CA GLU A 379 -0.95 -24.15 13.16
C GLU A 379 -0.13 -25.42 12.88
N ILE A 380 -0.25 -25.94 11.66
CA ILE A 380 0.53 -27.09 11.19
C ILE A 380 1.79 -26.57 10.51
N THR A 381 2.91 -26.58 11.23
CA THR A 381 4.20 -26.18 10.68
C THR A 381 4.65 -27.15 9.57
N LYS A 382 5.02 -26.63 8.40
CA LYS A 382 5.81 -27.38 7.41
C LYS A 382 7.26 -26.92 7.47
N GLN A 383 8.16 -27.85 7.74
CA GLN A 383 9.61 -27.68 7.62
C GLN A 383 10.07 -28.24 6.29
N GLU A 384 11.00 -27.53 5.62
CA GLU A 384 12.14 -28.17 4.94
C GLU A 384 13.41 -27.37 5.27
N GLU A 385 14.54 -28.08 5.32
CA GLU A 385 15.90 -27.66 5.73
C GLU A 385 16.88 -28.20 4.64
N PRO A 386 18.23 -28.13 4.73
CA PRO A 386 19.14 -27.39 5.63
C PRO A 386 20.15 -26.51 4.79
N GLU A 387 21.27 -25.92 5.22
CA GLU A 387 22.35 -26.36 6.13
C GLU A 387 23.23 -25.23 6.70
N LYS A 388 23.74 -25.47 7.93
CA LYS A 388 25.08 -25.10 8.48
C LYS A 388 25.45 -23.60 8.55
N LEU A 389 25.98 -23.08 9.68
CA LEU A 389 27.06 -23.67 10.50
C LEU A 389 26.92 -23.32 12.01
N SER A 390 27.78 -23.91 12.85
CA SER A 390 27.64 -23.99 14.31
C SER A 390 28.45 -22.98 15.14
N ARG A 391 28.04 -22.82 16.43
CA ARG A 391 28.73 -22.21 17.60
C ARG A 391 28.47 -20.69 17.79
N GLN A 392 28.35 -20.14 19.01
CA GLN A 392 28.56 -20.72 20.36
C GLN A 392 27.71 -20.03 21.46
N PHE A 393 27.23 -20.81 22.43
CA PHE A 393 26.72 -20.51 23.80
C PHE A 393 26.68 -19.03 24.28
N ASN A 394 25.51 -18.52 24.67
CA ASN A 394 24.90 -18.49 26.03
C ASN A 394 25.66 -17.62 27.06
N THR A 395 25.07 -16.69 27.83
CA THR A 395 23.86 -16.73 28.72
C THR A 395 24.00 -17.70 29.91
N TYR A 396 23.43 -17.50 31.11
CA TYR A 396 22.40 -16.56 31.60
C TYR A 396 22.79 -15.96 32.97
N ALA A 397 22.11 -14.88 33.38
CA ALA A 397 21.84 -14.58 34.78
C ALA A 397 20.36 -14.92 35.09
N PRO A 398 20.03 -15.70 36.14
CA PRO A 398 18.65 -16.02 36.48
C PRO A 398 18.16 -15.31 37.77
N SER A 399 16.93 -14.81 37.74
CA SER A 399 16.13 -14.53 38.93
C SER A 399 14.65 -14.48 38.55
N ASP A 400 13.83 -15.39 39.10
CA ASP A 400 12.41 -15.54 38.76
C ASP A 400 11.51 -15.26 39.99
N ARG A 401 10.26 -14.86 39.73
CA ARG A 401 9.08 -14.78 40.63
C ARG A 401 9.26 -14.42 42.12
N SER A 402 8.74 -13.25 42.49
CA SER A 402 7.58 -13.05 43.42
C SER A 402 7.58 -11.65 44.03
N ALA A 403 6.50 -11.09 44.59
CA ALA A 403 5.05 -11.15 44.27
C ALA A 403 4.33 -10.07 45.13
N PHE A 404 3.16 -9.59 44.67
CA PHE A 404 2.15 -8.85 45.45
C PHE A 404 2.40 -7.42 46.01
N GLN A 405 1.43 -6.55 45.68
CA GLN A 405 0.75 -5.54 46.54
C GLN A 405 1.37 -4.16 46.87
N ARG A 406 0.79 -3.15 46.19
CA ARG A 406 0.34 -1.81 46.66
C ARG A 406 1.22 -1.02 47.67
N GLN A 407 1.75 0.08 47.15
CA GLN A 407 1.45 1.46 47.58
C GLN A 407 0.99 1.69 49.04
N ILE A 408 1.81 2.42 49.80
CA ILE A 408 1.45 3.69 50.47
C ILE A 408 2.75 4.47 50.75
N SER A 409 2.67 5.79 50.85
CA SER A 409 3.83 6.69 50.83
C SER A 409 4.50 6.96 52.19
N GLN A 410 5.83 7.10 52.12
CA GLN A 410 6.80 7.85 52.92
C GLN A 410 6.31 9.07 53.77
N PRO A 411 7.17 9.69 54.61
CA PRO A 411 8.17 9.15 55.58
C PRO A 411 8.24 9.96 56.92
N SER A 412 9.13 9.60 57.84
CA SER A 412 9.71 10.52 58.87
C SER A 412 11.04 9.99 59.46
N PHE A 413 11.99 10.91 59.71
CA PHE A 413 13.18 10.92 60.61
C PHE A 413 13.60 9.64 61.39
N THR A 414 14.87 9.27 61.67
CA THR A 414 16.25 9.85 61.54
C THR A 414 17.28 8.79 62.00
N GLU A 415 18.58 8.74 61.66
CA GLU A 415 19.40 9.38 60.60
C GLU A 415 20.62 8.49 60.25
N LYS A 416 21.63 8.39 61.13
CA LYS A 416 22.97 7.77 60.94
C LYS A 416 23.66 7.54 62.31
N PRO A 417 24.90 6.98 62.39
CA PRO A 417 25.62 6.04 61.52
C PRO A 417 26.08 4.76 62.28
N VAL A 418 26.89 3.88 61.66
CA VAL A 418 28.24 3.47 62.12
C VAL A 418 28.78 2.29 61.27
N PHE A 419 29.86 2.56 60.52
CA PHE A 419 30.84 1.56 60.03
C PHE A 419 31.87 1.31 61.17
N PRO A 420 32.66 0.20 61.23
CA PRO A 420 33.30 -0.40 60.04
C PRO A 420 33.73 -1.90 60.08
N LYS A 421 34.35 -2.35 58.97
CA LYS A 421 35.42 -3.41 58.88
C LYS A 421 35.03 -4.87 59.22
N GLN A 422 35.75 -5.92 58.80
CA GLN A 422 36.62 -6.24 57.62
C GLN A 422 37.06 -7.72 57.77
N ILE A 423 37.75 -8.31 56.76
CA ILE A 423 38.59 -9.55 56.87
C ILE A 423 37.78 -10.86 57.08
N SER A 424 38.04 -12.00 56.43
CA SER A 424 38.79 -12.33 55.20
C SER A 424 38.37 -13.73 54.70
N ALA A 425 38.82 -14.15 53.51
CA ALA A 425 38.80 -15.57 53.10
C ALA A 425 39.76 -16.44 53.97
N PRO A 426 39.66 -17.78 53.94
CA PRO A 426 40.33 -18.53 52.86
C PRO A 426 39.59 -19.76 52.28
N ASN A 427 40.13 -20.22 51.13
CA ASN A 427 39.90 -21.48 50.40
C ASN A 427 40.95 -22.56 50.84
N PRO A 428 41.01 -23.81 50.29
CA PRO A 428 40.00 -24.74 49.75
C PRO A 428 40.25 -26.21 50.25
N VAL A 429 40.42 -27.19 49.33
CA VAL A 429 40.66 -28.67 49.48
C VAL A 429 39.35 -29.50 49.58
N VAL A 430 38.92 -30.39 48.66
CA VAL A 430 39.50 -31.37 47.70
C VAL A 430 39.76 -32.77 48.30
N ASP A 431 38.89 -33.77 48.03
CA ASP A 431 39.24 -35.00 47.25
C ASP A 431 38.08 -36.02 47.01
N LYS A 432 37.88 -36.38 45.73
CA LYS A 432 37.77 -37.73 45.08
C LYS A 432 36.75 -38.87 45.48
N PRO A 433 36.58 -39.92 44.62
CA PRO A 433 35.33 -40.73 44.50
C PRO A 433 35.52 -42.27 44.66
N VAL A 434 34.51 -43.12 44.31
CA VAL A 434 34.67 -44.52 43.82
C VAL A 434 33.37 -45.18 43.23
N TYR A 435 33.47 -45.82 42.04
CA TYR A 435 32.81 -47.02 41.41
C TYR A 435 31.31 -47.44 41.64
N GLN A 436 30.62 -48.31 40.83
CA GLN A 436 30.63 -48.76 39.40
C GLN A 436 29.57 -49.90 39.15
N LYS A 437 29.10 -50.11 37.87
CA LYS A 437 28.51 -51.32 37.19
C LYS A 437 27.04 -51.15 36.68
N GLN A 438 26.67 -51.41 35.40
CA GLN A 438 26.66 -52.61 34.49
C GLN A 438 25.55 -53.64 34.83
N ALA A 439 24.74 -54.26 33.93
CA ALA A 439 24.46 -54.19 32.46
C ALA A 439 22.99 -54.73 32.20
N SER A 440 22.38 -55.22 31.09
CA SER A 440 22.73 -55.78 29.74
C SER A 440 21.51 -55.73 28.76
N VAL A 441 21.55 -56.36 27.56
CA VAL A 441 20.43 -56.52 26.55
C VAL A 441 20.47 -57.94 25.90
N PRO A 442 19.40 -58.46 25.23
CA PRO A 442 19.51 -58.92 23.81
C PRO A 442 18.21 -58.84 22.92
N SER A 443 18.28 -59.27 21.64
CA SER A 443 17.24 -59.31 20.55
C SER A 443 17.72 -60.28 19.41
N PRO A 444 17.12 -60.48 18.18
CA PRO A 444 15.92 -59.92 17.47
C PRO A 444 15.07 -61.00 16.70
N GLY A 445 14.32 -60.66 15.61
CA GLY A 445 14.00 -61.64 14.51
C GLY A 445 12.75 -61.48 13.56
N GLU A 446 12.95 -60.94 12.35
CA GLU A 446 12.40 -61.34 11.00
C GLU A 446 10.87 -61.39 10.60
N LYS A 447 10.58 -61.78 9.33
CA LYS A 447 9.30 -61.65 8.53
C LYS A 447 8.84 -62.97 7.85
N PRO A 448 7.59 -63.07 7.34
CA PRO A 448 7.39 -63.40 5.88
C PRO A 448 6.13 -62.75 5.20
N THR A 449 5.63 -63.31 4.07
CA THR A 449 4.77 -62.66 3.02
C THR A 449 3.67 -63.60 2.41
N TYR A 450 2.87 -63.13 1.41
CA TYR A 450 1.84 -63.80 0.54
C TYR A 450 0.38 -63.86 1.07
N GLN A 451 -0.75 -63.94 0.32
CA GLN A 451 -1.09 -64.02 -1.15
C GLN A 451 -2.54 -63.44 -1.38
N ARG A 452 -2.89 -62.66 -2.44
CA ARG A 452 -3.57 -63.00 -3.74
C ARG A 452 -4.67 -64.11 -3.65
N GLN A 453 -5.86 -64.07 -4.30
CA GLN A 453 -6.49 -63.36 -5.47
C GLN A 453 -8.06 -63.47 -5.40
N THR A 454 -8.97 -63.02 -6.30
CA THR A 454 -9.29 -61.75 -7.07
C THR A 454 -10.58 -61.97 -7.92
N SER A 455 -11.52 -61.01 -8.02
CA SER A 455 -12.62 -61.01 -9.04
C SER A 455 -13.21 -59.59 -9.33
N VAL A 456 -13.82 -59.41 -10.51
CA VAL A 456 -14.29 -58.16 -11.19
C VAL A 456 -15.45 -58.62 -12.15
N PRO A 457 -16.59 -57.92 -12.41
CA PRO A 457 -16.64 -56.58 -13.05
C PRO A 457 -17.87 -55.65 -12.82
N LEU A 458 -17.86 -54.50 -13.52
CA LEU A 458 -18.92 -53.50 -13.75
C LEU A 458 -19.23 -52.54 -12.55
N ASP A 459 -19.55 -51.25 -12.74
CA ASP A 459 -19.57 -50.40 -13.95
C ASP A 459 -19.20 -48.93 -13.60
N HIS A 460 -18.94 -48.14 -14.65
CA HIS A 460 -18.81 -46.67 -14.69
C HIS A 460 -17.61 -46.07 -13.92
N GLY A 461 -17.18 -44.88 -14.37
CA GLY A 461 -16.05 -44.17 -13.78
C GLY A 461 -16.02 -42.72 -14.22
N LEU A 462 -15.10 -41.95 -13.64
CA LEU A 462 -14.85 -40.57 -14.02
C LEU A 462 -13.35 -40.26 -13.93
N LYS A 463 -12.89 -39.38 -14.82
CA LYS A 463 -11.55 -38.81 -14.84
C LYS A 463 -11.65 -37.31 -15.04
N ASP A 464 -10.63 -36.60 -14.54
CA ASP A 464 -10.16 -35.30 -15.02
C ASP A 464 -11.22 -34.18 -15.16
N ALA A 465 -11.48 -33.45 -14.06
CA ALA A 465 -12.28 -32.23 -14.06
C ALA A 465 -11.68 -31.13 -13.14
N ARG A 466 -10.41 -30.78 -13.34
CA ARG A 466 -9.76 -29.65 -12.63
C ARG A 466 -9.99 -28.31 -13.36
N GLN A 467 -11.22 -28.03 -13.77
CA GLN A 467 -11.60 -26.86 -14.57
C GLN A 467 -13.09 -26.50 -14.38
N SER A 468 -13.41 -25.67 -13.38
CA SER A 468 -14.70 -24.96 -13.26
C SER A 468 -14.56 -23.78 -12.28
N VAL A 469 -15.58 -22.92 -12.21
CA VAL A 469 -15.65 -21.68 -11.40
C VAL A 469 -14.65 -20.59 -11.83
N ARG A 470 -14.95 -19.95 -12.98
CA ARG A 470 -14.51 -18.56 -13.24
C ARG A 470 -15.49 -17.71 -14.07
N ASP A 471 -16.64 -18.26 -14.44
CA ASP A 471 -17.68 -17.59 -15.25
C ASP A 471 -19.06 -17.73 -14.58
N ASP A 472 -19.42 -16.82 -13.67
CA ASP A 472 -20.83 -16.72 -13.20
C ASP A 472 -21.23 -15.35 -12.57
N ILE A 473 -20.47 -14.26 -12.82
CA ILE A 473 -20.83 -12.89 -12.35
C ILE A 473 -20.90 -11.88 -13.52
N ILE A 474 -21.46 -12.30 -14.67
CA ILE A 474 -21.86 -11.38 -15.76
C ILE A 474 -23.29 -11.72 -16.26
N ALA A 475 -24.25 -11.86 -15.34
CA ALA A 475 -25.62 -12.31 -15.65
C ALA A 475 -26.77 -11.42 -15.09
N THR A 476 -26.50 -10.39 -14.28
CA THR A 476 -27.58 -9.67 -13.54
C THR A 476 -27.52 -8.13 -13.63
N ARG A 477 -27.39 -7.56 -14.85
CA ARG A 477 -27.46 -6.08 -15.03
C ARG A 477 -28.09 -5.53 -16.32
N GLN A 478 -28.85 -6.33 -17.09
CA GLN A 478 -29.54 -5.86 -18.30
C GLN A 478 -31.01 -6.33 -18.40
N SER A 479 -31.87 -5.91 -17.47
CA SER A 479 -33.30 -6.29 -17.50
C SER A 479 -34.28 -5.30 -16.82
N ARG A 480 -34.07 -3.98 -16.93
CA ARG A 480 -35.10 -2.96 -16.64
C ARG A 480 -34.80 -1.57 -17.23
N GLN A 481 -35.34 -1.28 -18.41
CA GLN A 481 -35.65 0.09 -18.83
C GLN A 481 -36.77 0.13 -19.89
N GLN A 482 -37.49 1.25 -19.94
CA GLN A 482 -38.52 1.62 -20.93
C GLN A 482 -39.85 0.82 -20.94
N GLN A 483 -40.83 1.29 -20.15
CA GLN A 483 -42.17 1.58 -20.67
C GLN A 483 -42.69 2.91 -20.10
N LEU A 484 -43.44 3.65 -20.93
CA LEU A 484 -44.14 4.94 -20.75
C LEU A 484 -45.30 4.97 -21.77
N PRO A 485 -46.24 5.95 -21.78
CA PRO A 485 -46.44 7.09 -20.87
C PRO A 485 -47.68 6.82 -19.96
N PRO A 486 -48.83 7.56 -19.85
CA PRO A 486 -49.31 8.83 -20.44
C PRO A 486 -49.37 10.03 -19.46
N THR A 487 -49.86 11.18 -19.96
CA THR A 487 -50.43 12.33 -19.20
C THR A 487 -51.87 12.57 -19.72
N PRO A 488 -52.78 13.24 -18.97
CA PRO A 488 -53.00 14.69 -19.20
C PRO A 488 -53.69 15.53 -18.05
N THR A 489 -53.79 16.85 -18.30
CA THR A 489 -54.86 17.84 -17.86
C THR A 489 -54.79 18.65 -16.53
N VAL A 490 -54.28 19.89 -16.66
CA VAL A 490 -54.81 21.24 -16.27
C VAL A 490 -55.90 21.44 -15.17
N ASN A 491 -55.75 22.55 -14.40
CA ASN A 491 -56.66 23.31 -13.49
C ASN A 491 -56.34 23.18 -11.97
N GLY A 492 -56.42 24.22 -11.11
CA GLY A 492 -56.53 25.68 -11.35
C GLY A 492 -57.01 26.54 -10.14
N ILE A 493 -56.41 27.74 -9.97
CA ILE A 493 -56.95 28.96 -9.30
C ILE A 493 -56.87 29.09 -7.74
N SER A 494 -56.70 30.35 -7.29
CA SER A 494 -56.72 30.93 -5.91
C SER A 494 -55.44 30.78 -5.06
N GLY A 495 -55.05 31.74 -4.21
CA GLY A 495 -55.60 33.10 -3.95
C GLY A 495 -54.64 33.97 -3.12
N GLU A 496 -54.80 35.30 -3.15
CA GLU A 496 -53.91 36.27 -2.48
C GLU A 496 -54.18 36.42 -0.97
N ILE A 497 -53.19 36.94 -0.20
CA ILE A 497 -53.28 38.17 0.65
C ILE A 497 -52.12 38.25 1.68
N HIS A 498 -51.48 39.42 1.77
CA HIS A 498 -50.54 39.84 2.82
C HIS A 498 -51.32 40.55 3.96
N PRO A 499 -50.88 40.57 5.24
CA PRO A 499 -50.03 41.71 5.66
C PRO A 499 -49.16 41.58 6.94
N ARG A 500 -48.09 42.42 6.99
CA ARG A 500 -47.53 43.11 8.20
C ARG A 500 -46.84 42.23 9.28
N ASP A 501 -45.99 42.78 10.17
CA ASP A 501 -45.83 44.19 10.58
C ASP A 501 -44.40 44.63 11.02
N LYS A 502 -44.20 45.96 11.03
CA LYS A 502 -43.23 46.80 11.80
C LYS A 502 -41.68 46.69 11.65
N SER A 503 -41.13 47.84 11.23
CA SER A 503 -39.75 48.36 11.41
C SER A 503 -39.58 49.03 12.82
N PRO A 504 -38.56 49.88 13.18
CA PRO A 504 -37.57 50.69 12.41
C PRO A 504 -36.09 50.40 12.85
N SER A 505 -35.02 51.15 12.55
CA SER A 505 -34.69 52.42 11.82
C SER A 505 -33.29 52.25 11.18
N GLY A 506 -32.84 52.87 10.07
CA GLY A 506 -32.82 54.31 9.70
C GLY A 506 -31.60 55.01 10.32
N ARG A 507 -30.75 55.84 9.68
CA ARG A 507 -30.62 56.57 8.37
C ARG A 507 -29.11 56.98 8.22
N VAL A 508 -28.47 57.57 7.19
CA VAL A 508 -28.56 57.93 5.73
C VAL A 508 -27.15 58.51 5.38
N GLY A 509 -26.58 58.55 4.16
CA GLY A 509 -26.97 58.09 2.80
C GLY A 509 -26.38 59.00 1.69
N GLN A 510 -26.78 58.80 0.42
CA GLN A 510 -26.46 59.59 -0.80
C GLN A 510 -24.97 59.52 -1.27
N VAL A 511 -24.56 59.76 -2.54
CA VAL A 511 -25.03 60.63 -3.64
C VAL A 511 -24.88 59.95 -5.05
N LYS A 512 -25.62 60.42 -6.07
CA LYS A 512 -25.54 60.13 -7.54
C LYS A 512 -25.10 61.42 -8.29
N PRO A 513 -24.65 61.48 -9.60
CA PRO A 513 -25.21 60.74 -10.76
C PRO A 513 -24.27 60.53 -11.99
N ASN A 514 -24.89 60.32 -13.16
CA ASN A 514 -24.44 60.51 -14.56
C ASN A 514 -23.88 59.32 -15.38
N GLY A 515 -24.13 59.42 -16.69
CA GLY A 515 -23.75 58.55 -17.81
C GLY A 515 -24.22 59.23 -19.11
N ASP A 516 -23.96 58.67 -20.30
CA ASP A 516 -24.42 59.28 -21.57
C ASP A 516 -24.61 58.26 -22.72
N LEU A 517 -25.28 58.67 -23.81
CA LEU A 517 -25.65 57.83 -24.98
C LEU A 517 -25.10 58.35 -26.31
N GLN A 518 -24.78 57.42 -27.24
CA GLN A 518 -24.98 57.54 -28.70
C GLN A 518 -24.83 56.15 -29.39
N ARG A 519 -25.81 55.64 -30.16
CA ARG A 519 -26.13 55.87 -31.61
C ARG A 519 -25.04 55.31 -32.57
N LYS A 520 -25.30 54.57 -33.67
CA LYS A 520 -26.48 54.17 -34.50
C LYS A 520 -26.20 52.76 -35.10
N LEU A 521 -27.16 51.81 -35.21
CA LEU A 521 -28.17 51.58 -36.27
C LEU A 521 -27.67 51.34 -37.72
N ARG A 522 -27.83 50.07 -38.19
CA ARG A 522 -28.50 49.51 -39.42
C ARG A 522 -28.63 50.37 -40.73
N PRO A 523 -28.88 49.79 -41.95
CA PRO A 523 -29.48 48.47 -42.25
C PRO A 523 -28.82 47.67 -43.42
N ALA A 524 -29.52 46.64 -43.92
CA ALA A 524 -29.29 45.94 -45.19
C ALA A 524 -30.42 46.21 -46.22
N PRO A 525 -30.24 45.84 -47.49
CA PRO A 525 -31.34 45.37 -48.35
C PRO A 525 -31.02 44.03 -49.06
N ALA A 526 -31.92 43.53 -49.92
CA ALA A 526 -31.92 42.15 -50.45
C ALA A 526 -32.37 42.00 -51.93
N ASN A 527 -32.39 40.75 -52.42
CA ASN A 527 -32.88 40.26 -53.75
C ASN A 527 -31.88 40.50 -54.92
N ILE A 528 -31.76 39.66 -55.97
CA ILE A 528 -32.79 39.16 -56.90
C ILE A 528 -32.34 37.86 -57.66
N PHE A 529 -33.27 36.89 -57.82
CA PHE A 529 -33.42 35.84 -58.89
C PHE A 529 -32.30 34.76 -59.11
N LYS A 530 -32.60 33.45 -58.99
CA LYS A 530 -33.04 32.44 -60.03
C LYS A 530 -31.89 31.86 -60.89
N SER A 531 -31.88 30.57 -61.28
CA SER A 531 -32.79 29.42 -61.04
C SER A 531 -32.17 28.07 -61.45
N ASP A 532 -32.73 26.97 -60.91
CA ASP A 532 -32.78 25.60 -61.48
C ASP A 532 -31.49 24.75 -61.64
N SER A 533 -31.52 23.40 -61.52
CA SER A 533 -32.50 22.50 -60.88
C SER A 533 -31.96 21.05 -60.74
N LYS A 534 -32.56 20.25 -59.83
CA LYS A 534 -32.64 18.76 -59.82
C LYS A 534 -31.32 17.95 -59.65
N SER A 535 -31.32 16.72 -59.09
CA SER A 535 -32.29 16.03 -58.19
C SER A 535 -31.68 14.75 -57.59
N SER A 536 -31.89 14.50 -56.30
CA SER A 536 -31.83 13.16 -55.66
C SER A 536 -33.13 12.37 -55.98
N PRO A 537 -33.31 11.04 -55.71
CA PRO A 537 -33.18 10.44 -54.36
C PRO A 537 -32.82 8.92 -54.27
N MET A 538 -32.88 8.39 -53.02
CA MET A 538 -33.37 7.07 -52.48
C MET A 538 -33.76 5.91 -53.44
N GLY A 539 -33.75 4.61 -53.06
CA GLY A 539 -33.35 3.94 -51.80
C GLY A 539 -34.21 2.68 -51.44
N LEU A 540 -33.63 1.72 -50.68
CA LEU A 540 -34.25 0.58 -49.93
C LEU A 540 -34.83 -0.68 -50.65
N GLY A 541 -34.52 -1.87 -50.07
CA GLY A 541 -35.24 -3.16 -50.15
C GLY A 541 -34.82 -4.20 -51.23
N ASP A 542 -34.99 -5.52 -51.07
CA ASP A 542 -35.05 -6.36 -49.83
C ASP A 542 -34.93 -7.91 -50.11
N PHE A 543 -34.65 -8.71 -49.07
CA PHE A 543 -34.91 -10.18 -48.88
C PHE A 543 -34.18 -11.35 -49.67
N LEU A 544 -33.91 -12.43 -48.91
CA LEU A 544 -33.89 -13.90 -49.22
C LEU A 544 -32.66 -14.73 -49.74
N LYS A 545 -31.91 -15.29 -48.77
CA LYS A 545 -31.50 -16.71 -48.54
C LYS A 545 -31.23 -17.71 -49.70
N LYS A 546 -30.03 -18.36 -49.67
CA LYS A 546 -29.75 -19.83 -49.79
C LYS A 546 -28.27 -20.13 -49.41
N THR A 547 -27.96 -20.94 -48.38
CA THR A 547 -27.43 -22.35 -48.41
C THR A 547 -26.17 -22.57 -49.28
N THR A 548 -25.09 -23.26 -48.88
CA THR A 548 -24.99 -24.48 -48.01
C THR A 548 -23.64 -24.58 -47.19
N ARG A 549 -23.16 -25.77 -46.78
CA ARG A 549 -22.20 -26.05 -45.66
C ARG A 549 -20.79 -26.63 -46.06
N PRO A 550 -19.80 -26.76 -45.13
CA PRO A 550 -18.39 -27.17 -45.36
C PRO A 550 -18.08 -28.68 -45.10
N PRO A 551 -16.80 -29.13 -45.12
CA PRO A 551 -15.91 -29.27 -43.93
C PRO A 551 -14.48 -28.65 -44.16
N MET A 552 -13.54 -28.42 -43.21
CA MET A 552 -13.10 -28.97 -41.89
C MET A 552 -11.97 -30.05 -41.90
N SER A 553 -11.12 -30.00 -40.85
CA SER A 553 -10.08 -30.94 -40.33
C SER A 553 -8.69 -31.11 -41.00
N GLU A 554 -7.64 -30.97 -40.15
CA GLU A 554 -6.26 -31.54 -40.23
C GLU A 554 -6.22 -32.91 -39.46
N PRO A 555 -5.09 -33.50 -38.98
CA PRO A 555 -3.64 -33.36 -39.30
C PRO A 555 -2.89 -34.72 -39.51
N GLY A 556 -1.55 -34.71 -39.73
CA GLY A 556 -0.72 -35.95 -39.72
C GLY A 556 0.79 -35.79 -39.98
N THR A 557 1.65 -36.61 -39.36
CA THR A 557 3.14 -36.67 -39.43
C THR A 557 3.61 -38.15 -39.67
N PRO A 558 4.88 -38.63 -39.55
CA PRO A 558 6.21 -38.01 -39.26
C PRO A 558 7.46 -38.55 -40.05
N GLU A 559 8.68 -38.09 -39.65
CA GLU A 559 10.01 -38.79 -39.66
C GLU A 559 10.78 -39.11 -41.00
N ARG A 560 12.07 -38.74 -41.20
CA ARG A 560 13.30 -39.28 -40.53
C ARG A 560 14.63 -38.52 -40.77
N SER A 561 15.47 -38.47 -39.73
CA SER A 561 16.96 -38.42 -39.60
C SER A 561 17.93 -38.07 -40.77
N PHE A 562 18.92 -37.17 -40.54
CA PHE A 562 20.38 -37.49 -40.34
C PHE A 562 21.29 -36.24 -40.05
N LYS A 563 22.53 -36.48 -39.60
CA LYS A 563 23.70 -35.57 -39.31
C LYS A 563 25.01 -36.35 -39.65
N PRO A 564 26.27 -35.84 -39.56
CA PRO A 564 26.81 -34.50 -39.22
C PRO A 564 27.87 -33.97 -40.26
N ILE A 565 28.65 -32.92 -39.94
CA ILE A 565 30.14 -32.80 -40.12
C ILE A 565 30.66 -31.40 -39.68
N THR A 566 31.96 -31.29 -39.32
CA THR A 566 32.69 -30.07 -38.87
C THR A 566 33.59 -29.47 -39.98
N PRO A 567 34.25 -28.33 -39.72
CA PRO A 567 35.69 -28.25 -40.06
C PRO A 567 36.58 -27.64 -38.94
N THR A 568 37.90 -27.67 -39.16
CA THR A 568 38.97 -27.46 -38.14
C THR A 568 39.93 -26.30 -38.44
N ASN A 569 40.85 -26.02 -37.50
CA ASN A 569 42.03 -25.14 -37.65
C ASN A 569 42.86 -25.37 -38.93
N PRO A 570 43.61 -24.33 -39.35
CA PRO A 570 44.98 -24.47 -39.86
C PRO A 570 46.04 -24.00 -38.84
N THR A 571 47.27 -24.49 -38.98
CA THR A 571 48.41 -24.32 -38.04
C THR A 571 49.43 -23.24 -38.45
N SER A 572 50.35 -22.92 -37.52
CA SER A 572 51.46 -21.96 -37.66
C SER A 572 52.53 -22.37 -38.69
N PRO A 573 53.38 -21.40 -39.11
CA PRO A 573 54.73 -21.29 -38.54
C PRO A 573 55.07 -19.85 -38.07
N GLY A 574 56.17 -19.53 -37.39
CA GLY A 574 57.28 -20.33 -36.85
C GLY A 574 58.63 -19.57 -36.92
N ASN A 575 59.48 -19.66 -35.88
CA ASN A 575 60.79 -18.97 -35.71
C ASN A 575 60.77 -17.44 -35.53
N LYS A 576 61.78 -16.75 -34.97
CA LYS A 576 62.73 -16.96 -33.82
C LYS A 576 63.58 -15.67 -33.65
N PHE A 577 64.39 -15.57 -32.58
CA PHE A 577 65.41 -14.53 -32.31
C PHE A 577 64.88 -13.11 -31.97
N ASN A 578 65.61 -12.22 -31.29
CA ASN A 578 66.44 -12.37 -30.06
C ASN A 578 66.77 -10.97 -29.47
N ASN A 579 67.29 -10.95 -28.23
CA ASN A 579 68.18 -9.93 -27.64
C ASN A 579 67.67 -8.48 -27.40
N THR A 580 67.50 -8.17 -26.12
CA THR A 580 67.86 -6.91 -25.42
C THR A 580 69.32 -6.46 -25.70
N PRO A 581 69.78 -5.20 -25.44
CA PRO A 581 69.64 -4.52 -24.13
C PRO A 581 69.68 -2.96 -24.05
N LYS A 582 69.56 -2.43 -22.82
CA LYS A 582 70.13 -1.19 -22.21
C LYS A 582 70.13 0.15 -23.01
N GLY A 583 69.77 1.31 -22.46
CA GLY A 583 69.33 1.70 -21.11
C GLY A 583 70.14 2.86 -20.50
N ALA A 584 69.48 3.90 -19.98
CA ALA A 584 70.09 4.99 -19.20
C ALA A 584 69.09 5.64 -18.22
N LEU A 585 69.59 6.16 -17.10
CA LEU A 585 68.88 6.91 -16.04
C LEU A 585 69.35 8.40 -16.07
N PRO A 586 68.80 9.40 -15.33
CA PRO A 586 68.53 9.31 -13.88
C PRO A 586 67.28 10.01 -13.29
N THR A 587 67.03 9.65 -12.03
CA THR A 587 66.16 10.25 -10.98
C THR A 587 66.92 11.42 -10.27
N PRO A 588 66.53 12.02 -9.10
CA PRO A 588 65.42 11.80 -8.12
C PRO A 588 64.59 13.10 -7.88
N LYS A 589 63.75 13.36 -6.84
CA LYS A 589 63.60 12.89 -5.43
C LYS A 589 62.14 12.94 -4.94
N SER A 590 61.90 12.41 -3.74
CA SER A 590 60.73 12.66 -2.85
C SER A 590 61.24 13.07 -1.46
N PRO A 591 60.39 13.68 -0.60
CA PRO A 591 60.31 13.27 0.81
C PRO A 591 58.87 12.97 1.28
N ARG A 592 58.71 12.61 2.57
CA ARG A 592 57.48 12.07 3.21
C ARG A 592 56.96 12.93 4.37
N ASN A 593 55.66 12.80 4.67
CA ASN A 593 54.99 12.95 5.99
C ASN A 593 55.00 14.36 6.64
N PRO A 594 54.20 14.64 7.72
CA PRO A 594 53.30 13.76 8.50
C PRO A 594 51.83 14.26 8.67
N HIS A 595 51.01 13.49 9.40
CA HIS A 595 49.80 13.97 10.11
C HIS A 595 50.19 14.80 11.36
N PRO A 596 49.32 15.71 11.85
CA PRO A 596 48.48 15.35 13.00
C PRO A 596 47.05 15.94 13.00
N SER A 597 46.29 15.60 14.04
CA SER A 597 44.91 16.02 14.37
C SER A 597 44.77 17.43 14.96
N GLY A 598 43.57 18.04 14.87
CA GLY A 598 43.19 19.21 15.68
C GLY A 598 41.74 19.68 15.44
N ALA A 599 41.00 19.97 16.50
CA ALA A 599 39.58 20.40 16.44
C ALA A 599 39.40 21.92 16.23
N TYR A 600 38.20 22.33 15.84
CA TYR A 600 37.76 23.73 15.75
C TYR A 600 36.46 23.97 16.56
N PRO A 601 36.44 24.98 17.46
CA PRO A 601 35.21 25.61 17.93
C PRO A 601 34.89 26.91 17.16
N TYR A 602 33.61 27.28 17.08
CA TYR A 602 33.16 28.60 16.59
C TYR A 602 33.32 29.68 17.67
N GLY A 603 33.52 30.96 17.28
CA GLY A 603 33.79 32.03 18.27
C GLY A 603 33.95 33.47 17.77
N ASP A 604 32.88 34.03 17.21
CA ASP A 604 32.44 35.45 17.28
C ASP A 604 33.22 36.68 16.73
N LYS A 605 32.41 37.60 16.18
CA LYS A 605 32.50 39.06 15.92
C LYS A 605 33.81 39.86 16.24
N GLY A 606 34.23 40.71 15.30
CA GLY A 606 35.13 41.87 15.54
C GLY A 606 35.40 42.71 14.28
N ALA A 607 35.36 44.04 14.37
CA ALA A 607 35.31 44.96 13.20
C ALA A 607 36.63 45.74 12.92
N LEU A 608 36.61 46.50 11.80
CA LEU A 608 37.42 47.68 11.41
C LEU A 608 38.55 47.54 10.34
N LEU A 609 38.28 48.20 9.21
CA LEU A 609 39.14 49.12 8.42
C LEU A 609 40.48 48.67 7.78
N GLY A 610 40.53 48.80 6.43
CA GLY A 610 41.69 49.25 5.64
C GLY A 610 42.69 48.17 5.24
N PHE A 611 43.00 47.92 3.96
CA PHE A 611 43.33 48.88 2.90
C PHE A 611 43.09 48.30 1.49
N HIS A 612 43.05 49.15 0.46
CA HIS A 612 43.02 48.71 -0.93
C HIS A 612 44.36 48.12 -1.38
N HIS A 613 44.32 46.94 -2.01
CA HIS A 613 45.20 46.65 -3.14
C HIS A 613 44.43 45.85 -4.20
N GLN A 614 44.18 46.45 -5.36
CA GLN A 614 43.59 45.73 -6.49
C GLN A 614 44.65 44.79 -7.11
N GLY A 615 44.43 43.48 -7.03
CA GLY A 615 45.16 42.46 -7.76
C GLY A 615 44.19 41.68 -8.65
N SER A 616 44.17 41.99 -9.94
CA SER A 616 43.18 41.43 -10.88
C SER A 616 43.27 39.90 -10.98
N ARG A 617 42.18 39.19 -10.62
CA ARG A 617 42.06 37.73 -10.84
C ARG A 617 40.65 37.13 -10.95
N THR A 618 39.59 37.87 -10.63
CA THR A 618 38.21 37.33 -10.49
C THR A 618 37.35 37.37 -11.75
N ASN A 619 37.85 37.90 -12.87
CA ASN A 619 37.05 38.20 -14.07
C ASN A 619 37.21 37.16 -15.20
N VAL A 620 37.58 35.92 -14.85
CA VAL A 620 37.75 34.79 -15.78
C VAL A 620 36.67 33.73 -15.55
N GLU A 621 36.44 33.34 -14.30
CA GLU A 621 35.54 32.27 -13.88
C GLU A 621 34.08 32.52 -14.34
N GLY A 622 33.50 33.68 -14.02
CA GLY A 622 32.15 34.06 -14.48
C GLY A 622 32.01 34.18 -16.00
N LYS A 623 33.12 34.48 -16.71
CA LYS A 623 33.16 34.49 -18.18
C LYS A 623 33.29 33.11 -18.81
N GLU A 624 33.75 32.09 -18.08
CA GLU A 624 33.70 30.70 -18.52
C GLU A 624 32.28 30.15 -18.33
N LEU A 625 31.63 30.48 -17.22
CA LEU A 625 30.25 30.10 -16.92
C LEU A 625 29.28 30.69 -17.96
N LEU A 626 29.44 31.96 -18.36
CA LEU A 626 28.64 32.59 -19.43
C LEU A 626 28.81 31.95 -20.83
N ARG A 627 29.75 31.02 -21.07
CA ARG A 627 29.93 30.40 -22.40
C ARG A 627 28.98 29.23 -22.70
N SER A 628 28.39 28.57 -21.69
CA SER A 628 27.34 27.54 -21.92
C SER A 628 25.92 28.08 -21.81
N ILE A 629 25.73 29.26 -21.23
CA ILE A 629 24.41 29.83 -20.93
C ILE A 629 23.72 30.34 -22.22
N GLN A 630 22.55 29.79 -22.54
CA GLN A 630 21.68 30.33 -23.57
C GLN A 630 20.91 31.56 -23.05
N THR A 631 20.86 32.66 -23.79
CA THR A 631 19.98 33.81 -23.45
C THR A 631 18.77 33.93 -24.37
N THR A 632 18.82 33.33 -25.55
CA THR A 632 17.71 33.23 -26.50
C THR A 632 16.98 31.90 -26.30
N PRO A 633 15.66 31.88 -26.08
CA PRO A 633 14.92 30.66 -25.74
C PRO A 633 14.82 29.72 -26.95
N SER A 634 15.54 28.59 -26.90
CA SER A 634 15.35 27.47 -27.85
C SER A 634 14.24 26.53 -27.34
N SER A 635 13.51 25.91 -28.27
CA SER A 635 12.45 24.91 -27.99
C SER A 635 11.44 25.30 -26.89
N ALA A 636 11.01 26.57 -26.86
CA ALA A 636 10.11 27.09 -25.85
C ALA A 636 8.62 26.87 -26.17
N VAL A 637 7.79 26.67 -25.13
CA VAL A 637 6.32 26.72 -25.22
C VAL A 637 5.84 28.13 -24.89
N ILE A 638 4.73 28.58 -25.49
CA ILE A 638 4.21 29.94 -25.32
C ILE A 638 2.74 29.91 -24.90
N PHE A 639 2.43 30.57 -23.78
CA PHE A 639 1.07 30.74 -23.26
C PHE A 639 0.70 32.23 -23.26
N GLY A 640 0.16 32.72 -24.38
CA GLY A 640 -0.14 34.14 -24.56
C GLY A 640 1.13 34.98 -24.71
N ASP A 641 1.41 35.85 -23.75
CA ASP A 641 2.66 36.64 -23.66
C ASP A 641 3.76 35.96 -22.83
N VAL A 642 3.46 34.81 -22.21
CA VAL A 642 4.39 34.05 -21.35
C VAL A 642 5.17 33.01 -22.14
N VAL A 643 6.49 33.03 -22.03
CA VAL A 643 7.43 32.09 -22.66
C VAL A 643 7.95 31.10 -21.62
N CYS A 644 7.79 29.80 -21.87
CA CYS A 644 8.39 28.73 -21.07
C CYS A 644 9.63 28.23 -21.80
N PRO A 645 10.85 28.75 -21.52
CA PRO A 645 12.07 28.28 -22.17
C PRO A 645 12.34 26.84 -21.78
N TYR A 646 12.91 26.02 -22.68
CA TYR A 646 13.47 24.73 -22.29
C TYR A 646 14.88 24.93 -21.72
N PHE A 647 15.14 24.38 -20.53
CA PHE A 647 16.49 24.31 -19.98
C PHE A 647 16.64 23.17 -18.97
N VAL A 648 17.88 22.97 -18.51
CA VAL A 648 18.30 21.94 -17.54
C VAL A 648 19.27 22.57 -16.56
N PHE A 649 19.65 21.85 -15.51
CA PHE A 649 20.81 22.23 -14.69
C PHE A 649 22.11 22.04 -15.50
N ASP A 650 23.04 22.99 -15.43
CA ASP A 650 24.36 22.88 -16.07
C ASP A 650 25.26 21.96 -15.24
N VAL A 651 25.29 20.68 -15.63
CA VAL A 651 26.05 19.60 -14.98
C VAL A 651 27.54 19.93 -14.87
N GLU A 652 28.11 20.77 -15.75
CA GLU A 652 29.52 21.18 -15.65
C GLU A 652 29.78 22.13 -14.46
N THR A 653 28.74 22.71 -13.86
CA THR A 653 28.84 23.65 -12.73
C THR A 653 28.64 23.01 -11.35
N ILE A 654 28.17 21.77 -11.27
CA ILE A 654 27.69 21.17 -10.02
C ILE A 654 28.74 21.15 -8.90
N HIS A 655 28.39 21.71 -7.74
CA HIS A 655 29.23 21.66 -6.54
C HIS A 655 29.50 20.21 -6.09
N THR A 656 30.74 19.92 -5.67
CA THR A 656 31.27 18.56 -5.42
C THR A 656 30.41 17.68 -4.50
N GLU A 657 29.77 18.25 -3.47
CA GLU A 657 28.85 17.58 -2.52
C GLU A 657 27.40 17.41 -3.03
N ARG A 658 27.12 17.62 -4.32
CA ARG A 658 25.76 17.52 -4.89
C ARG A 658 25.71 16.43 -5.96
N GLU A 659 24.50 16.01 -6.28
CA GLU A 659 24.20 15.02 -7.32
C GLU A 659 23.14 15.58 -8.27
N VAL A 660 23.28 15.29 -9.56
CA VAL A 660 22.31 15.67 -10.59
C VAL A 660 22.03 14.46 -11.49
N SER A 661 20.79 14.32 -11.94
CA SER A 661 20.40 13.26 -12.87
C SER A 661 21.03 13.43 -14.26
N ILE A 662 21.08 12.34 -15.01
CA ILE A 662 21.75 12.26 -16.33
C ILE A 662 21.08 13.18 -17.38
N ASP A 663 19.79 13.48 -17.22
CA ASP A 663 19.03 14.41 -18.05
C ASP A 663 19.14 15.88 -17.59
N GLY A 664 19.81 16.16 -16.46
CA GLY A 664 19.93 17.49 -15.87
C GLY A 664 18.62 18.04 -15.28
N LYS A 665 17.62 17.20 -14.99
CA LYS A 665 16.30 17.62 -14.48
C LYS A 665 16.13 17.55 -12.97
N GLN A 666 16.88 16.68 -12.30
CA GLN A 666 16.76 16.42 -10.87
C GLN A 666 18.07 16.74 -10.14
N LEU A 667 18.00 17.50 -9.04
CA LEU A 667 19.12 17.86 -8.16
C LEU A 667 18.90 17.26 -6.77
N ARG A 668 19.94 16.66 -6.19
CA ARG A 668 19.95 16.10 -4.83
C ARG A 668 21.16 16.61 -4.02
N ASN A 669 21.04 16.66 -2.70
CA ASN A 669 22.19 16.87 -1.81
C ASN A 669 22.85 15.52 -1.44
N ARG A 670 24.18 15.44 -1.47
CA ARG A 670 24.95 14.21 -1.14
C ARG A 670 25.55 14.31 0.26
N LYS A 671 25.43 13.24 1.05
CA LYS A 671 25.96 13.15 2.41
C LYS A 671 27.48 13.32 2.48
N SER A 672 27.94 13.89 3.59
CA SER A 672 29.34 14.26 3.79
C SER A 672 30.25 13.03 3.77
N GLY A 673 31.23 13.03 2.88
CA GLY A 673 32.22 11.95 2.74
C GLY A 673 31.93 10.91 1.64
N SER A 674 30.75 10.90 1.03
CA SER A 674 30.48 10.03 -0.13
C SER A 674 31.33 10.43 -1.36
N PRO A 675 31.97 9.49 -2.07
CA PRO A 675 32.84 9.78 -3.22
C PRO A 675 32.15 10.63 -4.30
N SER A 676 32.87 11.61 -4.86
CA SER A 676 32.41 12.39 -6.00
C SER A 676 32.69 11.64 -7.30
N GLY A 677 31.68 10.97 -7.88
CA GLY A 677 31.77 10.33 -9.20
C GLY A 677 31.85 11.29 -10.40
N ILE A 678 31.86 12.60 -10.14
CA ILE A 678 31.81 13.66 -11.15
C ILE A 678 33.24 14.10 -11.50
N PRO A 679 33.65 14.10 -12.77
CA PRO A 679 34.98 14.59 -13.19
C PRO A 679 35.17 16.08 -12.85
N ASN A 680 36.41 16.47 -12.51
CA ASN A 680 36.77 17.87 -12.26
C ASN A 680 36.60 18.74 -13.52
N SER A 681 35.43 19.35 -13.66
CA SER A 681 35.13 20.41 -14.64
C SER A 681 35.82 21.72 -14.27
N SER A 682 36.27 22.50 -15.26
CA SER A 682 36.80 23.86 -15.00
C SER A 682 35.72 24.87 -14.58
N LYS A 683 34.44 24.55 -14.79
CA LYS A 683 33.28 25.38 -14.39
C LYS A 683 32.67 24.98 -13.04
N GLN A 684 33.19 23.94 -12.39
CA GLN A 684 32.62 23.42 -11.14
C GLN A 684 32.64 24.49 -10.04
N LEU A 685 31.47 24.79 -9.48
CA LEU A 685 31.30 25.75 -8.39
C LEU A 685 32.04 25.26 -7.14
N GLN A 686 32.88 26.12 -6.56
CA GLN A 686 33.76 25.81 -5.44
C GLN A 686 33.21 26.31 -4.10
N LYS A 687 32.33 27.30 -4.12
CA LYS A 687 31.69 27.88 -2.92
C LYS A 687 30.19 27.67 -2.95
N TYR A 688 29.50 28.04 -4.04
CA TYR A 688 28.05 27.95 -4.10
C TYR A 688 27.62 26.49 -3.95
N LYS A 689 26.77 26.20 -2.95
CA LYS A 689 26.45 24.82 -2.55
C LYS A 689 25.31 24.21 -3.37
N GLY A 690 25.43 24.31 -4.69
CA GLY A 690 24.36 23.98 -5.64
C GLY A 690 24.82 23.86 -7.09
N ILE A 691 23.94 24.29 -8.00
CA ILE A 691 24.09 24.23 -9.46
C ILE A 691 23.38 25.43 -10.11
N VAL A 692 23.72 25.76 -11.37
CA VAL A 692 23.01 26.79 -12.16
C VAL A 692 22.14 26.15 -13.26
N GLY A 693 21.16 26.88 -13.79
CA GLY A 693 20.45 26.48 -15.01
C GLY A 693 21.17 26.89 -16.31
N THR A 694 21.04 26.12 -17.39
CA THR A 694 21.67 26.39 -18.70
C THR A 694 21.09 27.58 -19.48
N PHE A 695 20.18 28.36 -18.88
CA PHE A 695 19.51 29.50 -19.51
C PHE A 695 19.58 30.76 -18.63
N GLY A 696 19.87 31.91 -19.23
CA GLY A 696 20.01 33.20 -18.54
C GLY A 696 18.97 34.22 -19.00
N PHE A 697 18.17 34.73 -18.07
CA PHE A 697 17.16 35.75 -18.33
C PHE A 697 17.82 37.09 -18.65
N LYS A 698 17.71 37.51 -19.91
CA LYS A 698 18.19 38.82 -20.40
C LYS A 698 17.21 39.46 -21.39
N GLU A 699 16.74 38.69 -22.37
CA GLU A 699 15.94 39.23 -23.47
C GLU A 699 14.57 39.78 -22.98
N PRO A 700 13.94 40.73 -23.71
CA PRO A 700 12.69 41.36 -23.28
C PRO A 700 11.48 40.41 -23.36
N GLY A 701 11.07 39.82 -22.24
CA GLY A 701 10.01 38.82 -22.17
C GLY A 701 9.41 38.66 -20.77
N LYS A 702 8.33 37.87 -20.69
CA LYS A 702 7.78 37.32 -19.46
C LYS A 702 7.99 35.81 -19.52
N TYR A 703 8.83 35.27 -18.66
CA TYR A 703 9.25 33.89 -18.66
C TYR A 703 8.62 33.11 -17.51
N TYR A 704 8.39 31.81 -17.70
CA TYR A 704 7.88 30.91 -16.66
C TYR A 704 8.57 29.55 -16.66
N TYR A 705 8.79 29.01 -15.47
CA TYR A 705 9.24 27.64 -15.22
C TYR A 705 8.76 27.21 -13.83
N GLU A 706 8.79 25.91 -13.55
CA GLU A 706 8.43 25.35 -12.25
C GLU A 706 9.57 24.53 -11.65
N VAL A 707 9.61 24.46 -10.32
CA VAL A 707 10.49 23.55 -9.57
C VAL A 707 9.64 22.81 -8.54
N ASP A 708 9.48 21.50 -8.68
CA ASP A 708 9.01 20.68 -7.57
C ASP A 708 10.16 20.51 -6.59
N VAL A 709 9.98 20.90 -5.33
CA VAL A 709 10.96 20.67 -4.26
C VAL A 709 10.31 19.76 -3.23
N SER A 710 10.94 18.63 -2.98
CA SER A 710 10.61 17.71 -1.89
C SER A 710 11.79 17.65 -0.94
N PHE A 711 11.53 17.72 0.38
CA PHE A 711 12.58 17.50 1.37
C PHE A 711 12.06 16.73 2.57
N THR A 712 12.92 15.87 3.13
CA THR A 712 12.62 15.07 4.33
C THR A 712 13.62 15.36 5.43
N ILE A 713 13.12 15.85 6.57
CA ILE A 713 13.91 16.19 7.75
C ILE A 713 14.31 14.89 8.45
N HIS A 714 15.61 14.56 8.49
CA HIS A 714 16.11 13.41 9.24
C HIS A 714 16.40 13.76 10.71
N GLN A 715 16.88 14.98 10.94
CA GLN A 715 17.10 15.57 12.26
C GLN A 715 16.61 17.02 12.23
N PRO A 716 16.00 17.56 13.31
CA PRO A 716 15.55 18.95 13.33
C PRO A 716 16.74 19.88 13.08
N LEU A 717 16.55 20.88 12.22
CA LEU A 717 17.59 21.88 11.97
C LEU A 717 17.76 22.76 13.22
N GLU A 718 18.98 23.21 13.50
CA GLU A 718 19.26 24.21 14.53
C GLU A 718 19.39 25.62 13.92
N GLU A 719 19.51 26.64 14.78
CA GLU A 719 19.80 28.04 14.41
C GLU A 719 18.97 28.57 13.22
N THR A 720 19.64 29.14 12.21
CA THR A 720 19.09 29.58 10.92
C THR A 720 19.60 28.67 9.78
N TRP A 721 19.74 27.36 10.03
CA TRP A 721 20.29 26.45 9.05
C TRP A 721 19.34 26.30 7.85
N LEU A 722 19.93 26.26 6.65
CA LEU A 722 19.21 26.19 5.38
C LEU A 722 18.81 24.76 5.04
N VAL A 723 17.68 24.61 4.35
CA VAL A 723 17.29 23.39 3.64
C VAL A 723 17.69 23.49 2.17
N PHE A 724 17.18 24.51 1.47
CA PHE A 724 17.38 24.71 0.03
C PHE A 724 17.21 26.19 -0.36
N GLU A 725 17.75 26.57 -1.52
CA GLU A 725 17.69 27.91 -2.10
C GLU A 725 17.27 27.85 -3.58
N LEU A 726 16.32 28.69 -3.97
CA LEU A 726 16.00 29.02 -5.36
C LEU A 726 16.37 30.49 -5.57
N GLY A 727 17.17 30.81 -6.57
CA GLY A 727 17.63 32.18 -6.81
C GLY A 727 17.74 32.56 -8.28
N ILE A 728 17.96 33.84 -8.53
CA ILE A 728 18.48 34.36 -9.80
C ILE A 728 19.64 35.32 -9.51
N GLY A 729 20.71 35.28 -10.30
CA GLY A 729 21.90 36.12 -10.07
C GLY A 729 22.82 36.23 -11.29
N ARG A 730 23.74 37.19 -11.27
CA ARG A 730 24.75 37.37 -12.34
C ARG A 730 25.86 36.31 -12.20
N ALA A 731 26.41 35.83 -13.33
CA ALA A 731 27.47 34.81 -13.35
C ALA A 731 28.67 35.13 -12.44
N ASP A 732 29.13 36.38 -12.44
CA ASP A 732 30.25 36.84 -11.60
C ASP A 732 29.94 36.78 -10.10
N ASP A 733 28.68 36.75 -9.66
CA ASP A 733 28.28 36.73 -8.25
C ASP A 733 28.07 35.33 -7.66
N ILE A 734 27.66 34.35 -8.47
CA ILE A 734 27.15 33.05 -7.98
C ILE A 734 28.18 32.33 -7.08
N ASP A 735 29.41 32.12 -7.56
CA ASP A 735 30.43 31.38 -6.79
C ASP A 735 31.23 32.26 -5.80
N LYS A 736 30.75 33.46 -5.46
CA LYS A 736 31.44 34.31 -4.47
C LYS A 736 31.21 33.86 -3.03
N HIS A 737 30.12 33.15 -2.74
CA HIS A 737 29.74 32.70 -1.41
C HIS A 737 29.01 31.34 -1.45
N HIS A 738 28.64 30.77 -0.31
CA HIS A 738 27.89 29.50 -0.24
C HIS A 738 26.45 29.58 -0.81
N THR A 739 25.93 30.79 -0.93
CA THR A 739 24.52 31.20 -1.11
C THR A 739 24.50 32.51 -1.92
N VAL A 740 23.43 32.84 -2.67
CA VAL A 740 23.42 34.08 -3.51
C VAL A 740 22.73 35.29 -2.88
N GLU A 741 22.14 35.14 -1.69
CA GLU A 741 21.38 36.19 -0.99
C GLU A 741 22.20 37.47 -0.70
N ARG A 742 23.54 37.36 -0.66
CA ARG A 742 24.48 38.43 -0.27
C ARG A 742 24.79 39.46 -1.35
N HIS A 743 24.28 39.27 -2.57
CA HIS A 743 24.73 39.98 -3.77
C HIS A 743 23.68 40.97 -4.28
N GLU A 744 24.15 42.16 -4.68
CA GLU A 744 23.31 43.28 -5.14
C GLU A 744 22.42 42.89 -6.34
N HIS A 745 23.00 42.18 -7.30
CA HIS A 745 22.31 41.78 -8.54
C HIS A 745 21.63 40.40 -8.42
N SER A 746 21.63 39.78 -7.23
CA SER A 746 20.99 38.49 -6.99
C SER A 746 19.73 38.62 -6.13
N ARG A 747 18.80 37.69 -6.27
CA ARG A 747 17.59 37.54 -5.45
C ARG A 747 17.48 36.07 -5.05
N SER A 748 17.08 35.82 -3.81
CA SER A 748 17.07 34.47 -3.23
C SER A 748 15.75 34.20 -2.50
N CYS A 749 15.23 32.99 -2.67
CA CYS A 749 14.12 32.41 -1.93
C CYS A 749 14.62 31.09 -1.35
N TYR A 750 14.92 31.04 -0.05
CA TYR A 750 15.39 29.82 0.61
C TYR A 750 14.44 29.37 1.71
N VAL A 751 14.49 28.07 2.06
CA VAL A 751 13.81 27.55 3.25
C VAL A 751 14.84 27.37 4.36
N ALA A 752 14.54 27.93 5.53
CA ALA A 752 15.37 27.86 6.72
C ALA A 752 14.50 27.70 7.98
N ARG A 753 15.14 27.35 9.10
CA ARG A 753 14.50 27.44 10.42
C ARG A 753 14.37 28.90 10.84
N TYR A 754 13.14 29.34 11.11
CA TYR A 754 12.87 30.66 11.65
C TYR A 754 13.18 30.70 13.16
N PRO A 755 13.96 31.69 13.67
CA PRO A 755 14.43 31.65 15.06
C PRO A 755 13.37 31.71 16.16
N GLU A 756 12.27 32.44 15.93
CA GLU A 756 11.33 32.85 16.99
C GLU A 756 10.34 31.73 17.38
N ASP A 757 9.82 30.97 16.41
CA ASP A 757 8.88 29.87 16.63
C ASP A 757 9.49 28.48 16.34
N GLY A 758 10.71 28.43 15.78
CA GLY A 758 11.43 27.21 15.45
C GLY A 758 10.88 26.42 14.26
N LYS A 759 9.89 26.96 13.53
CA LYS A 759 9.30 26.34 12.33
C LYS A 759 10.19 26.56 11.10
N LEU A 760 9.87 25.89 10.00
CA LEU A 760 10.48 26.19 8.71
C LEU A 760 9.67 27.26 7.96
N ALA A 761 10.37 28.27 7.48
CA ALA A 761 9.82 29.37 6.69
C ALA A 761 10.53 29.49 5.34
N GLN A 762 9.78 29.95 4.33
CA GLN A 762 10.29 30.41 3.04
C GLN A 762 10.68 31.88 3.21
N GLU A 763 11.97 32.19 3.10
CA GLU A 763 12.51 33.52 3.33
C GLU A 763 12.99 34.16 2.01
N PHE A 764 12.66 35.44 1.81
CA PHE A 764 12.89 36.16 0.57
C PHE A 764 13.91 37.27 0.78
N TRP A 765 15.09 37.11 0.16
CA TRP A 765 16.28 37.90 0.45
C TRP A 765 16.84 38.64 -0.76
N HIS A 766 17.47 39.78 -0.50
CA HIS A 766 18.23 40.58 -1.46
C HIS A 766 19.35 41.32 -0.73
N ASN A 767 20.60 41.25 -1.19
CA ASN A 767 21.71 42.06 -0.67
C ASN A 767 21.90 41.94 0.87
N ARG A 768 21.64 40.75 1.44
CA ARG A 768 21.64 40.47 2.90
C ARG A 768 20.47 41.08 3.69
N ASP A 769 19.48 41.68 3.04
CA ASP A 769 18.23 42.12 3.69
C ASP A 769 17.13 41.06 3.50
N LEU A 770 16.49 40.67 4.61
CA LEU A 770 15.28 39.85 4.61
C LEU A 770 14.08 40.74 4.26
N LEU A 771 13.47 40.53 3.10
CA LEU A 771 12.37 41.35 2.60
C LEU A 771 11.01 40.90 3.15
N THR A 772 10.82 39.58 3.28
CA THR A 772 9.64 38.95 3.89
C THR A 772 9.91 37.46 4.11
N TYR A 773 9.09 36.80 4.93
CA TYR A 773 9.04 35.35 5.05
C TYR A 773 7.60 34.83 4.99
N VAL A 774 7.44 33.53 4.70
CA VAL A 774 6.15 32.82 4.70
C VAL A 774 6.33 31.48 5.42
N PRO A 775 5.60 31.21 6.53
CA PRO A 775 5.65 29.91 7.22
C PRO A 775 5.26 28.76 6.29
N LEU A 776 6.02 27.65 6.35
CA LEU A 776 5.88 26.49 5.47
C LEU A 776 5.46 25.23 6.22
N SER A 777 6.25 24.78 7.20
CA SER A 777 6.04 23.54 7.95
C SER A 777 6.64 23.59 9.35
N ASP A 778 6.37 22.58 10.16
CA ASP A 778 7.16 22.32 11.36
C ASP A 778 8.57 21.80 11.02
N ASN A 779 9.48 21.84 11.99
CA ASN A 779 10.86 21.37 11.89
C ASN A 779 11.02 20.04 12.64
N THR A 780 10.32 19.00 12.17
CA THR A 780 10.15 17.72 12.88
C THR A 780 10.84 16.60 12.13
N ALA A 781 11.67 15.79 12.80
CA ALA A 781 12.28 14.61 12.20
C ALA A 781 11.20 13.62 11.69
N GLY A 782 11.43 13.05 10.51
CA GLY A 782 10.48 12.21 9.78
C GLY A 782 9.45 12.98 8.95
N LEU A 783 9.41 14.32 9.02
CA LEU A 783 8.51 15.12 8.18
C LEU A 783 9.07 15.29 6.77
N THR A 784 8.29 14.87 5.77
CA THR A 784 8.47 15.21 4.35
C THR A 784 7.60 16.41 3.99
N VAL A 785 8.11 17.30 3.14
CA VAL A 785 7.45 18.54 2.71
C VAL A 785 7.62 18.74 1.21
N ASP A 786 6.50 18.79 0.49
CA ASP A 786 6.44 18.96 -0.96
C ASP A 786 5.83 20.30 -1.36
N VAL A 787 6.57 21.09 -2.16
CA VAL A 787 6.09 22.38 -2.70
C VAL A 787 6.47 22.49 -4.17
N THR A 788 5.55 22.93 -5.02
CA THR A 788 5.85 23.26 -6.42
C THR A 788 5.96 24.77 -6.56
N TYR A 789 7.17 25.25 -6.83
CA TYR A 789 7.46 26.66 -6.99
C TYR A 789 7.26 27.10 -8.44
N GLY A 790 6.22 27.89 -8.70
CA GLY A 790 6.01 28.58 -9.97
C GLY A 790 6.78 29.90 -10.00
N LEU A 791 7.65 30.07 -10.99
CA LEU A 791 8.65 31.12 -11.05
C LEU A 791 8.47 31.98 -12.30
N VAL A 792 7.92 33.19 -12.14
CA VAL A 792 7.64 34.14 -13.23
C VAL A 792 8.72 35.22 -13.27
N VAL A 793 9.52 35.29 -14.33
CA VAL A 793 10.55 36.32 -14.54
C VAL A 793 10.08 37.29 -15.62
N ASP A 794 9.70 38.52 -15.25
CA ASP A 794 9.26 39.55 -16.20
C ASP A 794 10.36 40.61 -16.35
N THR A 795 11.16 40.48 -17.41
CA THR A 795 12.28 41.38 -17.68
C THR A 795 11.81 42.76 -18.14
N LYS A 796 10.61 42.85 -18.75
CA LYS A 796 9.99 44.11 -19.19
C LYS A 796 9.49 44.94 -18.00
N ARG A 797 8.87 44.30 -17.00
CA ARG A 797 8.39 44.94 -15.76
C ARG A 797 9.45 44.98 -14.66
N ARG A 798 10.64 44.41 -14.88
CA ARG A 798 11.75 44.30 -13.90
C ARG A 798 11.33 43.57 -12.62
N LYS A 799 10.66 42.42 -12.77
CA LYS A 799 10.12 41.61 -11.65
C LYS A 799 10.57 40.14 -11.70
N TRP A 800 10.60 39.52 -10.53
CA TRP A 800 10.60 38.07 -10.36
C TRP A 800 9.57 37.71 -9.29
N THR A 801 8.60 36.86 -9.65
CA THR A 801 7.54 36.41 -8.74
C THR A 801 7.70 34.93 -8.44
N VAL A 802 7.62 34.60 -7.15
CA VAL A 802 7.69 33.25 -6.61
C VAL A 802 6.31 32.89 -6.05
N SER A 803 5.84 31.68 -6.35
CA SER A 803 4.52 31.19 -5.95
C SER A 803 4.54 29.71 -5.64
N ASP A 804 3.67 29.27 -4.72
CA ASP A 804 3.29 27.87 -4.53
C ASP A 804 2.13 27.59 -5.49
N THR A 805 2.35 26.77 -6.52
CA THR A 805 1.32 26.49 -7.54
C THR A 805 0.29 25.49 -7.03
N LYS A 806 0.69 24.52 -6.20
CA LYS A 806 -0.20 23.53 -5.57
C LYS A 806 -1.22 24.20 -4.64
N ARG A 807 -0.86 25.30 -3.97
CA ARG A 807 -1.75 26.10 -3.12
C ARG A 807 -2.31 27.36 -3.79
N GLU A 808 -2.14 27.52 -5.10
CA GLU A 808 -2.44 28.74 -5.91
C GLU A 808 -2.01 30.07 -5.26
N LYS A 809 -0.93 30.04 -4.47
CA LYS A 809 -0.54 31.13 -3.57
C LYS A 809 0.71 31.84 -4.08
N LYS A 810 0.57 33.10 -4.47
CA LYS A 810 1.75 33.97 -4.65
C LYS A 810 2.43 34.19 -3.29
N LEU A 811 3.74 33.97 -3.24
CA LEU A 811 4.55 34.08 -2.02
C LEU A 811 5.22 35.45 -1.95
N HIS A 812 5.98 35.83 -2.98
CA HIS A 812 6.64 37.13 -3.06
C HIS A 812 6.79 37.62 -4.51
N THR A 813 6.95 38.93 -4.69
CA THR A 813 7.33 39.55 -5.96
C THR A 813 8.48 40.53 -5.72
N PHE A 814 9.70 40.13 -6.09
CA PHE A 814 10.83 41.03 -6.19
C PHE A 814 10.59 42.04 -7.33
N THR A 815 10.95 43.30 -7.13
CA THR A 815 10.78 44.38 -8.12
C THR A 815 12.08 45.18 -8.29
N GLY A 816 12.15 46.01 -9.34
CA GLY A 816 13.33 46.84 -9.62
C GLY A 816 14.55 46.06 -10.12
N ILE A 817 14.40 44.79 -10.45
CA ILE A 817 15.50 43.89 -10.85
C ILE A 817 16.17 44.42 -12.12
N ASP A 818 17.50 44.39 -12.17
CA ASP A 818 18.26 44.76 -13.36
C ASP A 818 18.56 43.52 -14.23
N PHE A 819 18.20 43.60 -15.51
CA PHE A 819 18.42 42.57 -16.54
C PHE A 819 19.34 43.08 -17.67
N SER A 820 20.15 44.12 -17.41
CA SER A 820 21.16 44.61 -18.36
C SER A 820 22.19 43.54 -18.75
N GLU A 821 22.50 42.65 -17.79
CA GLU A 821 23.27 41.42 -17.94
C GLU A 821 22.37 40.20 -17.67
N PRO A 822 22.72 39.00 -18.16
CA PRO A 822 21.93 37.79 -17.89
C PRO A 822 21.87 37.47 -16.40
N LEU A 823 20.65 37.32 -15.87
CA LEU A 823 20.44 36.68 -14.57
C LEU A 823 20.15 35.19 -14.78
N ILE A 824 21.01 34.35 -14.20
CA ILE A 824 20.98 32.90 -14.32
C ILE A 824 20.24 32.35 -13.10
N PRO A 825 19.31 31.38 -13.25
CA PRO A 825 18.67 30.74 -12.13
C PRO A 825 19.64 29.78 -11.43
N VAL A 826 19.60 29.78 -10.10
CA VAL A 826 20.47 28.96 -9.25
C VAL A 826 19.66 28.15 -8.25
N PHE A 827 20.19 26.97 -7.95
CA PHE A 827 19.49 25.92 -7.21
C PHE A 827 20.46 25.36 -6.17
N GLY A 828 20.29 25.79 -4.93
CA GLY A 828 21.10 25.39 -3.78
C GLY A 828 20.38 24.37 -2.92
N THR A 829 21.12 23.40 -2.40
CA THR A 829 20.61 22.45 -1.39
C THR A 829 21.66 22.33 -0.29
N TYR A 830 21.24 22.14 0.95
CA TYR A 830 22.11 22.33 2.12
C TYR A 830 21.96 21.17 3.11
N ASN A 831 22.82 21.13 4.13
CA ASN A 831 22.75 20.23 5.29
C ASN A 831 22.37 18.76 5.00
N PRO A 832 23.09 18.06 4.09
CA PRO A 832 22.71 16.73 3.59
C PRO A 832 22.67 15.63 4.65
N ASP A 833 23.37 15.81 5.77
CA ASP A 833 23.40 14.85 6.85
C ASP A 833 22.18 14.99 7.80
N LEU A 834 21.46 16.12 7.71
CA LEU A 834 20.28 16.45 8.52
C LEU A 834 18.96 16.43 7.72
N VAL A 835 19.00 16.75 6.43
CA VAL A 835 17.83 16.82 5.55
C VAL A 835 18.19 16.26 4.17
N SER A 836 17.42 15.32 3.64
CA SER A 836 17.50 14.98 2.22
C SER A 836 16.63 15.95 1.41
N VAL A 837 17.18 16.56 0.37
CA VAL A 837 16.47 17.48 -0.54
C VAL A 837 16.56 16.98 -1.97
N GLU A 838 15.41 17.00 -2.65
CA GLU A 838 15.26 16.74 -4.07
C GLU A 838 14.58 17.94 -4.74
N MET A 839 15.14 18.42 -5.85
CA MET A 839 14.47 19.38 -6.75
C MET A 839 14.30 18.77 -8.13
N ASN A 840 13.12 18.91 -8.73
CA ASN A 840 12.85 18.55 -10.12
C ASN A 840 12.42 19.81 -10.90
N ILE A 841 13.14 20.19 -11.96
CA ILE A 841 12.86 21.39 -12.74
C ILE A 841 12.01 21.09 -13.99
N LYS A 842 10.93 21.84 -14.18
CA LYS A 842 10.02 21.77 -15.34
C LYS A 842 10.16 23.02 -16.20
N THR A 843 10.35 22.82 -17.49
CA THR A 843 10.74 23.81 -18.49
C THR A 843 10.14 23.46 -19.86
N GLY A 844 10.09 24.40 -20.81
CA GLY A 844 9.71 24.08 -22.20
C GLY A 844 8.37 23.34 -22.30
N SER A 845 8.40 22.15 -22.92
CA SER A 845 7.25 21.24 -23.09
C SER A 845 6.77 20.53 -21.83
N GLU A 846 7.51 20.61 -20.72
CA GLU A 846 7.10 20.04 -19.42
C GLU A 846 6.04 20.92 -18.74
N ILE A 847 5.97 22.21 -19.11
CA ILE A 847 4.91 23.12 -18.69
C ILE A 847 3.71 22.95 -19.63
N THR A 848 2.72 22.16 -19.20
CA THR A 848 1.49 21.88 -19.97
C THR A 848 0.47 23.01 -19.92
N SER A 849 0.53 23.89 -18.92
CA SER A 849 -0.33 25.08 -18.82
C SER A 849 0.32 26.17 -17.97
N PHE A 850 -0.10 27.42 -18.17
CA PHE A 850 0.29 28.55 -17.29
C PHE A 850 -0.82 28.83 -16.26
N PRO A 851 -0.54 28.75 -14.93
CA PRO A 851 -1.56 28.83 -13.89
C PRO A 851 -2.45 30.07 -13.95
N ALA A 852 -3.76 29.89 -13.70
CA ALA A 852 -4.74 30.95 -13.86
C ALA A 852 -4.47 32.14 -12.92
N PHE A 853 -4.13 31.87 -11.67
CA PHE A 853 -3.83 32.91 -10.66
C PHE A 853 -2.58 33.75 -11.00
N LEU A 854 -1.65 33.24 -11.83
CA LEU A 854 -0.43 33.96 -12.24
C LEU A 854 -0.62 34.89 -13.44
N LYS A 855 -1.79 34.87 -14.10
CA LYS A 855 -2.11 35.74 -15.25
C LYS A 855 -2.17 37.23 -14.88
N GLY A 856 -2.35 37.56 -13.60
CA GLY A 856 -2.46 38.95 -13.12
C GLY A 856 -1.16 39.69 -12.79
N PHE A 857 0.01 39.03 -12.72
CA PHE A 857 1.24 39.61 -12.15
C PHE A 857 2.27 40.15 -13.18
#